data_AF-A0ABC8LL62-F1
#
_entry.id   AF-A0ABC8LL62-F1
#
_cell.length_a   1.000
_cell.length_b   1.000
_cell.length_c   1.000
_cell.angle_alpha   90.00
_cell.angle_beta   90.00
_cell.angle_gamma   90.00
#
_symmetry.space_group_name_H-M   'P 1'
#
loop_
_entity.id
_entity.type
_entity.pdbx_description
1 polymer ?
#
loop_
_entity_poly.entity_id
_entity_poly.type
_entity_poly.pdbx_seq_one_letter_code
_entity_poly.pdbx_strand_id
1 'polypeptide(L)'
;MSQGLDLSLLEELTSNAKQIQEDVLNKILKANANTEYLTRFLEGSSDKELFKKNVPAVSYEDVKPYIDRVANGEPSEIISGEPITALILSSGTSSGNQKIYPANNIYFENMRFGFAISSVIMSKHVDGIKQGKAMRFIFTRNMSKTPCGLPLGFALTCYRKSQYYRSPGKHSTSPGEITICPDAKQSMYCQLLCGLVQRDEVVSVGALYASVLVQAIHFLEKYWKELCSNIRSGHVSEWITDLGCRDSVSIVLGEPNADLADLIENECSGTKPWQGIITRLWPKTKCIEAVITGTMAQYIPALDFYSNKLPLVSMFYGASETLLGINVNPLSKPEDVSYTFLPNLSYFEFIDVDGTTSEIVDLVDVKLGGYYEPLVTNYSGKDPPSLNMSLGCDLSVLEELTSNAKQIQEDVLTKILKANANTEYLSRFLKGSFDKELFKKNVPVVSYEDVKPYIDRVANGEPSDIISGEPITAFLRSSGTSSGNQKIYPINNILFENMLFGFTLSSLVMSKHVDGYKQGKAISFIFTQSMSKTPCGLPLAPALTSYSKSQYYRRPGKRSTSPDEVILCSDTKQSMYCQLLCGLVQRDEVVSVGALYAPVLVQVIHFLEKFWKELASNIRSGHVSEWITDLGCRDSVSAILGEPKPELADLIEKECGKKSWQGIISRLWPKTKCIESVVTGAMAQYIPALEFYSNNLPLVSMFYGSSETLLGINVNPLSKPQDVSYTFLPNMSYFEFIHVGVDGEDTSEIVDLVDVKLGGYYEPLVTNYSGSLHRSRVGDVLQVTGFYNNTPQFRFVRRKNTVLCVDLEPTTEEDILKALARATVVLESSDLILTGFTCYGDISTVPGHYVFYLELKAKVNNGTNVLELDNKVLVEYCCVMEESLSGIYRRLRGKEGSIGALEVRIVQQGTFDSLMEFFVSRGSSMSQYKTPICVNSAEALKVLEDKVLARFFSDRSPPI
;
A
#
# COMPACT_ATOMS: atom_id res chain seq x y z
N MET A 1 -0.19 15.38 -7.40
CA MET A 1 0.20 14.11 -8.08
C MET A 1 0.74 14.27 -9.50
N SER A 2 1.06 15.49 -9.95
CA SER A 2 1.89 15.74 -11.14
C SER A 2 3.41 15.68 -10.83
N GLN A 3 3.82 14.90 -9.83
CA GLN A 3 5.19 14.92 -9.24
C GLN A 3 5.99 13.63 -9.51
N GLY A 4 5.55 12.80 -10.44
CA GLY A 4 6.30 11.60 -10.89
C GLY A 4 6.12 11.27 -12.37
N LEU A 5 5.54 12.17 -13.14
CA LEU A 5 5.46 12.09 -14.60
C LEU A 5 6.30 13.26 -15.11
N ASP A 6 7.43 12.93 -15.74
CA ASP A 6 8.32 13.88 -16.38
C ASP A 6 8.19 13.77 -17.90
N LEU A 7 8.54 14.82 -18.62
CA LEU A 7 8.50 14.87 -20.08
C LEU A 7 9.46 13.87 -20.73
N SER A 8 10.46 13.42 -19.99
CA SER A 8 11.33 12.29 -20.36
C SER A 8 10.52 11.02 -20.70
N LEU A 9 9.40 10.75 -20.03
CA LEU A 9 8.53 9.63 -20.38
C LEU A 9 7.87 9.82 -21.76
N LEU A 10 7.44 11.04 -22.08
CA LEU A 10 6.86 11.34 -23.37
C LEU A 10 7.90 11.22 -24.48
N GLU A 11 9.13 11.68 -24.23
CA GLU A 11 10.26 11.52 -25.14
C GLU A 11 10.60 10.03 -25.34
N GLU A 12 10.61 9.23 -24.28
CA GLU A 12 10.85 7.79 -24.36
C GLU A 12 9.76 7.09 -25.20
N LEU A 13 8.49 7.38 -24.90
CA LEU A 13 7.34 6.80 -25.60
C LEU A 13 7.37 7.12 -27.10
N THR A 14 7.69 8.35 -27.45
CA THR A 14 7.70 8.81 -28.85
C THR A 14 8.97 8.39 -29.58
N SER A 15 10.12 8.31 -28.91
CA SER A 15 11.39 7.87 -29.53
C SER A 15 11.41 6.37 -29.84
N ASN A 16 10.69 5.56 -29.05
CA ASN A 16 10.60 4.11 -29.21
C ASN A 16 9.27 3.64 -29.81
N ALA A 17 8.55 4.53 -30.51
CA ALA A 17 7.18 4.30 -30.95
C ALA A 17 6.96 2.98 -31.71
N LYS A 18 7.91 2.57 -32.57
CA LYS A 18 7.83 1.31 -33.31
C LYS A 18 7.79 0.09 -32.38
N GLN A 19 8.78 -0.02 -31.48
CA GLN A 19 8.86 -1.14 -30.54
C GLN A 19 7.65 -1.15 -29.61
N ILE A 20 7.22 0.02 -29.13
CA ILE A 20 6.07 0.15 -28.25
C ILE A 20 4.80 -0.31 -28.97
N GLN A 21 4.58 0.08 -30.23
CA GLN A 21 3.44 -0.38 -31.03
C GLN A 21 3.44 -1.89 -31.25
N GLU A 22 4.61 -2.49 -31.50
CA GLU A 22 4.75 -3.95 -31.60
C GLU A 22 4.41 -4.64 -30.27
N ASP A 23 4.89 -4.12 -29.14
CA ASP A 23 4.60 -4.66 -27.82
C ASP A 23 3.12 -4.51 -27.45
N VAL A 24 2.51 -3.36 -27.79
CA VAL A 24 1.10 -3.06 -27.58
C VAL A 24 0.22 -4.01 -28.37
N LEU A 25 0.50 -4.18 -29.67
CA LEU A 25 -0.23 -5.12 -30.52
C LEU A 25 -0.09 -6.55 -29.99
N ASN A 26 1.12 -7.00 -29.66
CA ASN A 26 1.36 -8.33 -29.11
C ASN A 26 0.55 -8.59 -27.84
N LYS A 27 0.44 -7.61 -26.94
CA LYS A 27 -0.39 -7.71 -25.74
C LYS A 27 -1.87 -7.80 -26.08
N ILE A 28 -2.36 -6.93 -26.96
CA ILE A 28 -3.76 -6.93 -27.39
C ILE A 28 -4.13 -8.28 -28.02
N LEU A 29 -3.30 -8.81 -28.92
CA LEU A 29 -3.56 -10.07 -29.59
C LEU A 29 -3.51 -11.26 -28.63
N LYS A 30 -2.49 -11.35 -27.77
CA LYS A 30 -2.40 -12.43 -26.77
C LYS A 30 -3.60 -12.46 -25.86
N ALA A 31 -4.02 -11.29 -25.41
CA ALA A 31 -5.07 -11.18 -24.43
C ALA A 31 -6.46 -11.44 -25.03
N ASN A 32 -6.62 -11.21 -26.34
CA ASN A 32 -7.86 -11.45 -27.06
C ASN A 32 -7.85 -12.72 -27.94
N ALA A 33 -6.77 -13.51 -27.90
CA ALA A 33 -6.55 -14.65 -28.79
C ALA A 33 -7.74 -15.61 -28.84
N ASN A 34 -8.36 -15.85 -27.68
CA ASN A 34 -9.48 -16.80 -27.53
C ASN A 34 -10.86 -16.13 -27.60
N THR A 35 -10.95 -14.86 -27.98
CA THR A 35 -12.24 -14.20 -28.11
C THR A 35 -12.99 -14.70 -29.33
N GLU A 36 -14.33 -14.75 -29.27
CA GLU A 36 -15.15 -15.21 -30.39
C GLU A 36 -14.89 -14.38 -31.66
N TYR A 37 -14.72 -13.06 -31.49
CA TYR A 37 -14.42 -12.13 -32.57
C TYR A 37 -13.07 -12.43 -33.23
N LEU A 38 -11.99 -12.51 -32.46
CA LEU A 38 -10.64 -12.64 -33.01
C LEU A 38 -10.34 -14.06 -33.51
N THR A 39 -10.92 -15.09 -32.87
CA THR A 39 -10.76 -16.50 -33.25
C THR A 39 -11.21 -16.76 -34.69
N ARG A 40 -12.21 -16.02 -35.18
CA ARG A 40 -12.71 -16.11 -36.57
C ARG A 40 -11.67 -15.73 -37.63
N PHE A 41 -10.64 -14.96 -37.25
CA PHE A 41 -9.61 -14.46 -38.17
C PHE A 41 -8.23 -15.06 -37.89
N LEU A 42 -7.91 -15.31 -36.62
CA LEU A 42 -6.56 -15.71 -36.19
C LEU A 42 -6.49 -17.11 -35.56
N GLU A 43 -7.62 -17.79 -35.32
CA GLU A 43 -7.64 -19.15 -34.75
C GLU A 43 -6.78 -19.29 -33.47
N GLY A 44 -6.77 -18.27 -32.61
CA GLY A 44 -5.97 -18.24 -31.38
C GLY A 44 -4.50 -17.80 -31.55
N SER A 45 -4.07 -17.49 -32.78
CA SER A 45 -2.75 -16.92 -33.03
C SER A 45 -2.64 -15.47 -32.55
N SER A 46 -1.47 -15.11 -32.03
CA SER A 46 -1.12 -13.74 -31.65
C SER A 46 -0.04 -13.13 -32.56
N ASP A 47 0.11 -13.65 -33.77
CA ASP A 47 1.13 -13.23 -34.74
C ASP A 47 0.73 -11.94 -35.47
N LYS A 48 1.66 -10.97 -35.53
CA LYS A 48 1.43 -9.65 -36.16
C LYS A 48 1.18 -9.74 -37.66
N GLU A 49 1.95 -10.55 -38.38
CA GLU A 49 1.82 -10.67 -39.84
C GLU A 49 0.49 -11.35 -40.21
N LEU A 50 0.09 -12.34 -39.41
CA LEU A 50 -1.22 -12.96 -39.54
C LEU A 50 -2.36 -11.98 -39.21
N PHE A 51 -2.20 -11.16 -38.16
CA PHE A 51 -3.14 -10.07 -37.84
C PHE A 51 -3.33 -9.14 -39.04
N LYS A 52 -2.25 -8.58 -39.58
CA LYS A 52 -2.29 -7.66 -40.72
C LYS A 52 -2.89 -8.28 -41.98
N LYS A 53 -2.71 -9.59 -42.16
CA LYS A 53 -3.21 -10.31 -43.32
C LYS A 53 -4.70 -10.69 -43.20
N ASN A 54 -5.13 -11.10 -42.02
CA ASN A 54 -6.41 -11.79 -41.84
C ASN A 54 -7.48 -10.94 -41.15
N VAL A 55 -7.11 -9.94 -40.33
CA VAL A 55 -8.07 -9.10 -39.61
C VAL A 55 -8.38 -7.86 -40.46
N PRO A 56 -9.61 -7.70 -40.97
CA PRO A 56 -9.95 -6.55 -41.81
C PRO A 56 -10.12 -5.28 -40.98
N ALA A 57 -9.87 -4.13 -41.59
CA ALA A 57 -10.37 -2.86 -41.07
C ALA A 57 -11.90 -2.88 -41.07
N VAL A 58 -12.52 -2.54 -39.94
CA VAL A 58 -13.96 -2.65 -39.72
C VAL A 58 -14.59 -1.35 -39.27
N SER A 59 -15.87 -1.19 -39.57
CA SER A 59 -16.70 -0.08 -39.10
C SER A 59 -17.39 -0.44 -37.78
N TYR A 60 -18.06 0.55 -37.17
CA TYR A 60 -18.89 0.31 -35.98
C TYR A 60 -19.97 -0.75 -36.21
N GLU A 61 -20.59 -0.78 -37.40
CA GLU A 61 -21.70 -1.69 -37.71
C GLU A 61 -21.25 -3.15 -37.73
N ASP A 62 -19.98 -3.41 -38.06
CA ASP A 62 -19.41 -4.76 -38.10
C ASP A 62 -19.19 -5.34 -36.68
N VAL A 63 -18.86 -4.48 -35.71
CA VAL A 63 -18.62 -4.88 -34.31
C VAL A 63 -19.86 -4.75 -33.43
N LYS A 64 -20.85 -3.96 -33.85
CA LYS A 64 -22.10 -3.70 -33.12
C LYS A 64 -22.82 -4.97 -32.64
N PRO A 65 -22.96 -6.05 -33.44
CA PRO A 65 -23.66 -7.25 -33.00
C PRO A 65 -23.04 -7.89 -31.75
N TYR A 66 -21.72 -7.85 -31.61
CA TYR A 66 -21.01 -8.38 -30.45
C TYR A 66 -21.18 -7.49 -29.22
N ILE A 67 -21.14 -6.17 -29.42
CA ILE A 67 -21.37 -5.18 -28.36
C ILE A 67 -22.79 -5.32 -27.80
N ASP A 68 -23.79 -5.48 -28.68
CA ASP A 68 -25.18 -5.69 -28.29
C ASP A 68 -25.34 -6.98 -27.46
N ARG A 69 -24.65 -8.07 -27.82
CA ARG A 69 -24.68 -9.33 -27.06
C ARG A 69 -24.13 -9.15 -25.65
N VAL A 70 -22.99 -8.48 -25.50
CA VAL A 70 -22.41 -8.15 -24.18
C VAL A 70 -23.36 -7.25 -23.38
N ALA A 71 -23.93 -6.22 -24.02
CA ALA A 71 -24.90 -5.33 -23.38
C ALA A 71 -26.15 -6.10 -22.86
N ASN A 72 -26.54 -7.17 -23.53
CA ASN A 72 -27.66 -8.03 -23.16
C ASN A 72 -27.29 -9.19 -22.20
N GLY A 73 -26.03 -9.26 -21.74
CA GLY A 73 -25.61 -10.16 -20.68
C GLY A 73 -24.86 -11.40 -21.11
N GLU A 74 -24.46 -11.49 -22.38
CA GLU A 74 -23.47 -12.49 -22.77
C GLU A 74 -22.06 -12.13 -22.25
N PRO A 75 -21.16 -13.13 -22.10
CA PRO A 75 -19.81 -12.91 -21.58
C PRO A 75 -18.98 -11.94 -22.43
N SER A 76 -18.01 -11.26 -21.80
CA SER A 76 -17.17 -10.26 -22.50
C SER A 76 -16.27 -10.91 -23.56
N GLU A 77 -15.94 -12.18 -23.38
CA GLU A 77 -15.09 -13.03 -24.22
C GLU A 77 -15.55 -13.12 -25.67
N ILE A 78 -16.75 -12.65 -25.98
CA ILE A 78 -17.22 -12.46 -27.35
C ILE A 78 -16.30 -11.50 -28.12
N ILE A 79 -15.88 -10.39 -27.51
CA ILE A 79 -15.11 -9.31 -28.17
C ILE A 79 -13.90 -8.84 -27.35
N SER A 80 -13.81 -9.29 -26.10
CA SER A 80 -12.88 -8.79 -25.09
C SER A 80 -12.45 -9.93 -24.18
N GLY A 81 -11.16 -10.29 -24.19
CA GLY A 81 -10.58 -11.23 -23.24
C GLY A 81 -10.59 -10.73 -21.78
N GLU A 82 -10.79 -9.43 -21.56
CA GLU A 82 -11.08 -8.84 -20.26
C GLU A 82 -12.57 -8.59 -20.04
N PRO A 83 -12.99 -8.58 -18.76
CA PRO A 83 -14.32 -8.09 -18.39
C PRO A 83 -14.56 -6.65 -18.86
N ILE A 84 -15.62 -6.47 -19.64
CA ILE A 84 -16.15 -5.16 -19.98
C ILE A 84 -16.86 -4.61 -18.74
N THR A 85 -16.41 -3.44 -18.28
CA THR A 85 -16.85 -2.83 -17.01
C THR A 85 -17.83 -1.68 -17.18
N ALA A 86 -17.92 -1.13 -18.39
CA ALA A 86 -18.86 -0.06 -18.75
C ALA A 86 -19.07 -0.04 -20.27
N LEU A 87 -20.16 0.61 -20.69
CA LEU A 87 -20.44 0.94 -22.08
C LEU A 87 -20.45 2.47 -22.27
N ILE A 88 -19.74 2.94 -23.28
CA ILE A 88 -19.49 4.36 -23.55
C ILE A 88 -20.37 4.85 -24.69
N LEU A 89 -21.18 5.87 -24.42
CA LEU A 89 -21.99 6.55 -25.43
C LEU A 89 -21.16 7.56 -26.23
N SER A 90 -21.31 7.52 -27.55
CA SER A 90 -20.70 8.51 -28.44
C SER A 90 -21.42 9.86 -28.38
N SER A 91 -20.63 10.93 -28.51
CA SER A 91 -21.12 12.30 -28.60
C SER A 91 -21.50 12.73 -30.02
N GLY A 92 -20.99 12.03 -31.05
CA GLY A 92 -21.24 12.34 -32.47
C GLY A 92 -22.46 11.60 -33.03
N THR A 93 -23.38 12.35 -33.64
CA THR A 93 -24.59 11.82 -34.30
C THR A 93 -24.61 12.24 -35.77
N SER A 94 -23.85 11.54 -36.62
CA SER A 94 -23.96 11.71 -38.08
C SER A 94 -25.17 10.95 -38.65
N SER A 95 -25.69 9.95 -37.94
CA SER A 95 -26.75 9.03 -38.38
C SER A 95 -27.99 8.99 -37.46
N GLY A 96 -28.09 9.90 -36.47
CA GLY A 96 -29.24 10.00 -35.56
C GLY A 96 -29.26 9.02 -34.37
N ASN A 97 -28.45 7.95 -34.39
CA ASN A 97 -28.31 7.00 -33.27
C ASN A 97 -26.95 7.16 -32.57
N GLN A 98 -26.93 7.06 -31.23
CA GLN A 98 -25.70 7.07 -30.46
C GLN A 98 -25.00 5.71 -30.57
N LYS A 99 -23.71 5.73 -30.89
CA LYS A 99 -22.87 4.52 -30.87
C LYS A 99 -22.51 4.17 -29.43
N ILE A 100 -22.35 2.88 -29.16
CA ILE A 100 -22.01 2.32 -27.85
C ILE A 100 -20.70 1.55 -27.99
N TYR A 101 -19.69 1.92 -27.21
CA TYR A 101 -18.38 1.27 -27.22
C TYR A 101 -18.10 0.55 -25.90
N PRO A 102 -17.53 -0.67 -25.93
CA PRO A 102 -17.15 -1.37 -24.71
C PRO A 102 -15.93 -0.70 -24.06
N ALA A 103 -15.98 -0.55 -22.73
CA ALA A 103 -14.86 -0.06 -21.93
C ALA A 103 -14.58 -1.02 -20.77
N ASN A 104 -13.33 -1.46 -20.68
CA ASN A 104 -12.78 -2.17 -19.53
C ASN A 104 -11.99 -1.19 -18.65
N ASN A 105 -11.32 -1.73 -17.64
CA ASN A 105 -10.48 -0.97 -16.73
C ASN A 105 -9.32 -0.24 -17.43
N ILE A 106 -8.76 -0.83 -18.50
CA ILE A 106 -7.65 -0.28 -19.28
C ILE A 106 -8.03 1.06 -19.90
N TYR A 107 -9.25 1.14 -20.45
CA TYR A 107 -9.78 2.38 -21.03
C TYR A 107 -9.71 3.56 -20.04
N PHE A 108 -10.13 3.34 -18.79
CA PHE A 108 -10.13 4.39 -17.77
C PHE A 108 -8.72 4.71 -17.24
N GLU A 109 -7.82 3.74 -17.20
CA GLU A 109 -6.40 3.97 -16.89
C GLU A 109 -5.71 4.82 -17.96
N ASN A 110 -5.96 4.53 -19.23
CA ASN A 110 -5.45 5.31 -20.37
C ASN A 110 -5.94 6.76 -20.34
N MET A 111 -7.23 6.98 -20.02
CA MET A 111 -7.76 8.34 -19.81
C MET A 111 -7.05 9.07 -18.68
N ARG A 112 -6.84 8.39 -17.54
CA ARG A 112 -6.12 8.96 -16.40
C ARG A 112 -4.69 9.34 -16.78
N PHE A 113 -3.99 8.46 -17.50
CA PHE A 113 -2.63 8.72 -17.97
C PHE A 113 -2.58 9.95 -18.87
N GLY A 114 -3.47 10.02 -19.87
CA GLY A 114 -3.57 11.16 -20.78
C GLY A 114 -3.76 12.49 -20.05
N PHE A 115 -4.75 12.56 -19.15
CA PHE A 115 -4.98 13.78 -18.37
C PHE A 115 -3.80 14.16 -17.47
N ALA A 116 -3.08 13.17 -16.93
CA ALA A 116 -1.90 13.43 -16.11
C ALA A 116 -0.74 14.02 -16.92
N ILE A 117 -0.42 13.44 -18.08
CA ILE A 117 0.61 13.97 -19.00
C ILE A 117 0.22 15.38 -19.47
N SER A 118 -1.04 15.60 -19.85
CA SER A 118 -1.52 16.93 -20.26
C SER A 118 -1.28 17.98 -19.16
N SER A 119 -1.51 17.62 -17.89
CA SER A 119 -1.22 18.52 -16.77
C SER A 119 0.26 18.84 -16.61
N VAL A 120 1.16 17.90 -16.91
CA VAL A 120 2.62 18.11 -16.87
C VAL A 120 3.03 19.08 -17.98
N ILE A 121 2.57 18.85 -19.21
CA ILE A 121 2.84 19.70 -20.37
C ILE A 121 2.37 21.13 -20.12
N MET A 122 1.16 21.31 -19.59
CA MET A 122 0.63 22.62 -19.24
C MET A 122 1.52 23.36 -18.25
N SER A 123 2.03 22.65 -17.23
CA SER A 123 2.89 23.26 -16.23
C SER A 123 4.28 23.66 -16.73
N LYS A 124 4.74 23.08 -17.85
CA LYS A 124 5.99 23.48 -18.49
C LYS A 124 5.84 24.74 -19.34
N HIS A 125 4.69 24.89 -19.98
CA HIS A 125 4.46 25.95 -20.97
C HIS A 125 3.77 27.18 -20.40
N VAL A 126 2.98 27.02 -19.34
CA VAL A 126 2.21 28.13 -18.75
C VAL A 126 2.72 28.42 -17.36
N ASP A 127 3.53 29.47 -17.25
CA ASP A 127 4.09 29.93 -15.99
C ASP A 127 2.99 30.31 -14.99
N GLY A 128 3.10 29.83 -13.76
CA GLY A 128 2.13 30.14 -12.71
C GLY A 128 0.87 29.25 -12.70
N ILE A 129 0.71 28.34 -13.66
CA ILE A 129 -0.52 27.53 -13.80
C ILE A 129 -0.76 26.56 -12.63
N LYS A 130 0.31 26.14 -11.92
CA LYS A 130 0.24 25.24 -10.75
C LYS A 130 -0.07 26.00 -9.44
N GLN A 131 0.13 27.32 -9.44
CA GLN A 131 0.02 28.19 -8.27
C GLN A 131 -1.40 28.72 -8.06
N GLY A 132 -2.33 28.44 -8.98
CA GLY A 132 -3.73 28.84 -8.89
C GLY A 132 -4.70 27.69 -9.11
N LYS A 133 -5.96 28.06 -9.33
CA LYS A 133 -7.11 27.19 -9.58
C LYS A 133 -7.53 27.23 -11.04
N ALA A 134 -7.91 26.07 -11.57
CA ALA A 134 -8.55 25.94 -12.86
C ALA A 134 -10.07 25.96 -12.69
N MET A 135 -10.72 26.90 -13.37
CA MET A 135 -12.17 26.98 -13.47
C MET A 135 -12.61 26.20 -14.72
N ARG A 136 -13.04 24.95 -14.54
CA ARG A 136 -13.45 24.07 -15.65
C ARG A 136 -14.93 23.77 -15.59
N PHE A 137 -15.67 24.16 -16.62
CA PHE A 137 -17.06 23.79 -16.82
C PHE A 137 -17.17 22.32 -17.19
N ILE A 138 -17.56 21.50 -16.22
CA ILE A 138 -17.71 20.06 -16.42
C ILE A 138 -19.11 19.62 -15.99
N PHE A 139 -19.76 18.89 -16.88
CA PHE A 139 -21.12 18.39 -16.69
C PHE A 139 -21.09 16.87 -16.75
N THR A 140 -21.58 16.21 -15.71
CA THR A 140 -21.87 14.77 -15.78
C THR A 140 -23.36 14.57 -16.00
N ARG A 141 -23.70 13.45 -16.64
CA ARG A 141 -25.11 13.06 -16.83
C ARG A 141 -25.47 11.88 -15.94
N ASN A 142 -26.76 11.62 -15.82
CA ASN A 142 -27.23 10.36 -15.27
C ASN A 142 -26.75 9.21 -16.16
N MET A 143 -26.18 8.20 -15.52
CA MET A 143 -25.81 6.96 -16.19
C MET A 143 -27.01 6.03 -16.14
N SER A 144 -27.31 5.38 -17.26
CA SER A 144 -28.22 4.26 -17.29
C SER A 144 -27.46 2.96 -17.02
N LYS A 145 -28.18 1.85 -16.92
CA LYS A 145 -27.60 0.51 -16.89
C LYS A 145 -28.11 -0.28 -18.09
N THR A 146 -27.29 -1.15 -18.63
CA THR A 146 -27.71 -2.16 -19.60
C THR A 146 -28.59 -3.22 -18.92
N PRO A 147 -29.28 -4.09 -19.69
CA PRO A 147 -30.02 -5.23 -19.12
C PRO A 147 -29.22 -6.11 -18.16
N CYS A 148 -27.93 -6.31 -18.43
CA CYS A 148 -27.03 -7.07 -17.56
C CYS A 148 -26.41 -6.26 -16.41
N GLY A 149 -26.82 -5.00 -16.24
CA GLY A 149 -26.40 -4.15 -15.14
C GLY A 149 -25.11 -3.35 -15.39
N LEU A 150 -24.52 -3.41 -16.59
CA LEU A 150 -23.33 -2.63 -16.93
C LEU A 150 -23.65 -1.13 -16.95
N PRO A 151 -22.78 -0.27 -16.37
CA PRO A 151 -22.93 1.17 -16.45
C PRO A 151 -22.87 1.65 -17.91
N LEU A 152 -23.85 2.45 -18.33
CA LEU A 152 -23.95 3.05 -19.67
C LEU A 152 -23.96 4.58 -19.55
N GLY A 153 -23.01 5.25 -20.20
CA GLY A 153 -22.90 6.71 -20.12
C GLY A 153 -21.82 7.29 -21.02
N PHE A 154 -21.72 8.62 -21.07
CA PHE A 154 -20.65 9.29 -21.82
C PHE A 154 -19.29 9.06 -21.18
N ALA A 155 -18.24 8.98 -22.00
CA ALA A 155 -16.83 8.76 -21.63
C ALA A 155 -16.41 9.48 -20.33
N LEU A 156 -16.53 10.80 -20.30
CA LEU A 156 -16.13 11.62 -19.15
C LEU A 156 -17.02 11.39 -17.92
N THR A 157 -18.31 11.07 -18.10
CA THR A 157 -19.21 10.75 -16.98
C THR A 157 -18.83 9.40 -16.37
N CYS A 158 -18.62 8.37 -17.19
CA CYS A 158 -18.17 7.06 -16.75
C CYS A 158 -16.81 7.15 -16.05
N TYR A 159 -15.86 7.89 -16.62
CA TYR A 159 -14.55 8.11 -16.01
C TYR A 159 -14.67 8.77 -14.64
N ARG A 160 -15.43 9.87 -14.51
CA ARG A 160 -15.56 10.60 -13.22
C ARG A 160 -16.29 9.82 -12.13
N LYS A 161 -17.20 8.92 -12.50
CA LYS A 161 -17.89 8.01 -11.56
C LYS A 161 -17.12 6.71 -11.31
N SER A 162 -16.02 6.47 -12.05
CA SER A 162 -15.17 5.30 -11.85
C SER A 162 -14.15 5.51 -10.71
N GLN A 163 -13.60 4.41 -10.21
CA GLN A 163 -12.48 4.41 -9.25
C GLN A 163 -11.19 5.05 -9.78
N TYR A 164 -11.08 5.25 -11.10
CA TYR A 164 -9.88 5.79 -11.75
C TYR A 164 -9.82 7.32 -11.71
N TYR A 165 -10.96 7.98 -11.47
CA TYR A 165 -11.00 9.43 -11.33
C TYR A 165 -10.51 9.85 -9.95
N ARG A 166 -9.63 10.85 -9.93
CA ARG A 166 -9.18 11.51 -8.69
C ARG A 166 -9.64 12.94 -8.73
N SER A 167 -10.32 13.39 -7.67
CA SER A 167 -10.74 14.78 -7.54
C SER A 167 -9.51 15.71 -7.67
N PRO A 168 -9.57 16.80 -8.46
CA PRO A 168 -8.47 17.75 -8.61
C PRO A 168 -8.12 18.49 -7.31
N GLY A 169 -8.90 18.29 -6.23
CA GLY A 169 -8.62 18.85 -4.92
C GLY A 169 -8.57 20.38 -4.95
N LYS A 170 -7.57 20.97 -4.30
CA LYS A 170 -7.38 22.43 -4.17
C LYS A 170 -7.10 23.16 -5.49
N HIS A 171 -6.87 22.45 -6.59
CA HIS A 171 -6.53 23.05 -7.89
C HIS A 171 -7.73 23.30 -8.82
N SER A 172 -8.96 23.02 -8.37
CA SER A 172 -10.17 23.43 -9.09
C SER A 172 -11.00 24.38 -8.26
N THR A 173 -11.69 25.32 -8.91
CA THR A 173 -12.63 26.22 -8.21
C THR A 173 -13.88 25.50 -7.74
N SER A 174 -14.28 24.44 -8.44
CA SER A 174 -15.57 23.78 -8.24
C SER A 174 -15.38 22.47 -7.47
N PRO A 175 -15.98 22.33 -6.28
CA PRO A 175 -16.12 21.05 -5.59
C PRO A 175 -16.67 19.93 -6.48
N GLY A 176 -16.31 18.68 -6.14
CA GLY A 176 -16.67 17.50 -6.93
C GLY A 176 -18.19 17.32 -7.07
N GLU A 177 -18.91 17.58 -5.99
CA GLU A 177 -20.38 17.47 -5.84
C GLU A 177 -21.10 18.33 -6.89
N ILE A 178 -20.64 19.56 -7.11
CA ILE A 178 -21.21 20.48 -8.10
C ILE A 178 -21.07 19.90 -9.51
N THR A 179 -19.94 19.27 -9.82
CA THR A 179 -19.68 18.72 -11.15
C THR A 179 -20.40 17.40 -11.42
N ILE A 180 -20.79 16.68 -10.36
CA ILE A 180 -21.59 15.44 -10.46
C ILE A 180 -23.10 15.69 -10.42
N CYS A 181 -23.52 16.95 -10.24
CA CYS A 181 -24.92 17.35 -10.25
C CYS A 181 -25.61 16.97 -11.57
N PRO A 182 -26.77 16.29 -11.51
CA PRO A 182 -27.48 15.82 -12.71
C PRO A 182 -28.14 16.97 -13.48
N ASP A 183 -28.43 18.10 -12.83
CA ASP A 183 -28.99 19.29 -13.46
C ASP A 183 -27.87 20.21 -13.95
N ALA A 184 -27.66 20.21 -15.27
CA ALA A 184 -26.62 21.02 -15.91
C ALA A 184 -26.80 22.53 -15.67
N LYS A 185 -28.04 23.02 -15.50
CA LYS A 185 -28.31 24.44 -15.23
C LYS A 185 -27.85 24.82 -13.82
N GLN A 186 -28.21 24.00 -12.83
CA GLN A 186 -27.78 24.22 -11.44
C GLN A 186 -26.26 24.09 -11.32
N SER A 187 -25.67 23.05 -11.94
CA SER A 187 -24.24 22.84 -11.99
C SER A 187 -23.51 24.04 -12.62
N MET A 188 -23.98 24.55 -13.76
CA MET A 188 -23.37 25.71 -14.43
C MET A 188 -23.39 26.96 -13.55
N TYR A 189 -24.52 27.26 -12.91
CA TYR A 189 -24.67 28.40 -12.00
C TYR A 189 -23.70 28.30 -10.82
N CYS A 190 -23.62 27.12 -10.20
CA CYS A 190 -22.76 26.85 -9.05
C CYS A 190 -21.27 26.95 -9.43
N GLN A 191 -20.85 26.42 -10.59
CA GLN A 191 -19.47 26.52 -11.07
C GLN A 191 -19.07 27.97 -11.36
N LEU A 192 -19.97 28.78 -11.92
CA LEU A 192 -19.77 30.23 -12.11
C LEU A 192 -19.60 30.94 -10.77
N LEU A 193 -20.49 30.68 -9.80
CA LEU A 193 -20.45 31.31 -8.49
C LEU A 193 -19.15 30.98 -7.75
N CYS A 194 -18.74 29.70 -7.70
CA CYS A 194 -17.47 29.30 -7.11
C CYS A 194 -16.27 29.94 -7.80
N GLY A 195 -16.30 30.06 -9.13
CA GLY A 195 -15.25 30.72 -9.91
C GLY A 195 -15.15 32.22 -9.63
N LEU A 196 -16.27 32.92 -9.47
CA LEU A 196 -16.31 34.35 -9.17
C LEU A 196 -15.81 34.65 -7.75
N VAL A 197 -16.21 33.84 -6.76
CA VAL A 197 -15.75 33.99 -5.37
C VAL A 197 -14.24 33.80 -5.26
N GLN A 198 -13.69 32.84 -6.02
CA GLN A 198 -12.25 32.53 -6.01
C GLN A 198 -11.48 33.26 -7.13
N ARG A 199 -11.98 34.41 -7.61
CA ARG A 199 -11.50 35.03 -8.86
C ARG A 199 -10.00 35.28 -8.92
N ASP A 200 -9.41 35.65 -7.78
CA ASP A 200 -7.99 36.00 -7.67
C ASP A 200 -7.08 34.79 -7.59
N GLU A 201 -7.64 33.57 -7.59
CA GLU A 201 -6.89 32.32 -7.68
C GLU A 201 -7.00 31.70 -9.08
N VAL A 202 -7.92 32.16 -9.93
CA VAL A 202 -8.18 31.53 -11.24
C VAL A 202 -7.05 31.83 -12.22
N VAL A 203 -6.36 30.77 -12.66
CA VAL A 203 -5.24 30.84 -13.62
C VAL A 203 -5.59 30.23 -14.98
N SER A 204 -6.64 29.43 -15.06
CA SER A 204 -7.22 29.00 -16.33
C SER A 204 -8.74 28.89 -16.25
N VAL A 205 -9.39 29.17 -17.37
CA VAL A 205 -10.84 29.01 -17.56
C VAL A 205 -11.05 28.04 -18.72
N GLY A 206 -11.92 27.07 -18.58
CA GLY A 206 -12.07 26.08 -19.64
C GLY A 206 -13.34 25.25 -19.61
N ALA A 207 -13.54 24.50 -20.67
CA ALA A 207 -14.57 23.49 -20.82
C ALA A 207 -14.05 22.40 -21.77
N LEU A 208 -14.73 21.25 -21.88
CA LEU A 208 -14.32 20.22 -22.84
C LEU A 208 -14.35 20.74 -24.29
N TYR A 209 -15.41 21.45 -24.66
CA TYR A 209 -15.61 22.01 -26.00
C TYR A 209 -15.78 23.52 -25.94
N ALA A 210 -15.27 24.23 -26.95
CA ALA A 210 -15.39 25.69 -27.05
C ALA A 210 -16.85 26.18 -26.97
N SER A 211 -17.77 25.45 -27.58
CA SER A 211 -19.21 25.75 -27.55
C SER A 211 -19.79 25.82 -26.12
N VAL A 212 -19.33 24.94 -25.23
CA VAL A 212 -19.77 24.89 -23.82
C VAL A 212 -19.29 26.12 -23.07
N LEU A 213 -18.05 26.55 -23.32
CA LEU A 213 -17.51 27.75 -22.70
C LEU A 213 -18.25 29.01 -23.16
N VAL A 214 -18.55 29.13 -24.46
CA VAL A 214 -19.37 30.23 -24.99
C VAL A 214 -20.78 30.22 -24.38
N GLN A 215 -21.39 29.06 -24.23
CA GLN A 215 -22.68 28.93 -23.53
C GLN A 215 -22.60 29.35 -22.07
N ALA A 216 -21.52 29.01 -21.37
CA ALA A 216 -21.31 29.42 -19.98
C ALA A 216 -21.16 30.94 -19.85
N ILE A 217 -20.52 31.61 -20.83
CA ILE A 217 -20.48 33.08 -20.87
C ILE A 217 -21.87 33.65 -21.12
N HIS A 218 -22.63 33.19 -22.12
CA HIS A 218 -24.02 33.64 -22.32
C HIS A 218 -24.90 33.39 -21.09
N PHE A 219 -24.64 32.32 -20.35
CA PHE A 219 -25.32 32.04 -19.09
C PHE A 219 -24.96 33.08 -18.03
N LEU A 220 -23.67 33.43 -17.90
CA LEU A 220 -23.23 34.53 -17.06
C LEU A 220 -23.90 35.87 -17.47
N GLU A 221 -24.02 36.17 -18.76
CA GLU A 221 -24.74 37.36 -19.26
C GLU A 221 -26.17 37.46 -18.76
N LYS A 222 -26.84 36.30 -18.62
CA LYS A 222 -28.22 36.23 -18.16
C LYS A 222 -28.35 36.32 -16.64
N TYR A 223 -27.41 35.74 -15.88
CA TYR A 223 -27.55 35.52 -14.44
C TYR A 223 -26.58 36.34 -13.55
N TRP A 224 -25.75 37.22 -14.12
CA TRP A 224 -24.75 37.98 -13.34
C TRP A 224 -25.35 38.77 -12.16
N LYS A 225 -26.53 39.40 -12.33
CA LYS A 225 -27.21 40.15 -11.26
C LYS A 225 -27.54 39.27 -10.05
N GLU A 226 -27.99 38.05 -10.34
CA GLU A 226 -28.35 37.08 -9.31
C GLU A 226 -27.10 36.53 -8.63
N LEU A 227 -26.04 36.25 -9.40
CA LEU A 227 -24.74 35.86 -8.86
C LEU A 227 -24.17 36.93 -7.92
N CYS A 228 -24.22 38.22 -8.30
CA CYS A 228 -23.84 39.33 -7.42
C CYS A 228 -24.71 39.38 -6.15
N SER A 229 -26.01 39.14 -6.25
CA SER A 229 -26.91 39.08 -5.09
C SER A 229 -26.55 37.94 -4.12
N ASN A 230 -26.21 36.76 -4.65
CA ASN A 230 -25.77 35.62 -3.85
C ASN A 230 -24.44 35.92 -3.14
N ILE A 231 -23.45 36.50 -3.84
CA ILE A 231 -22.18 36.92 -3.24
C ILE A 231 -22.40 37.98 -2.15
N ARG A 232 -23.24 38.98 -2.43
CA ARG A 232 -23.53 40.08 -1.50
C ARG A 232 -24.23 39.61 -0.23
N SER A 233 -25.09 38.61 -0.33
CA SER A 233 -25.86 38.08 0.80
C SER A 233 -25.20 36.89 1.50
N GLY A 234 -24.24 36.21 0.87
CA GLY A 234 -23.69 34.95 1.37
C GLY A 234 -24.67 33.76 1.25
N HIS A 235 -25.78 33.92 0.54
CA HIS A 235 -26.83 32.89 0.42
C HIS A 235 -27.01 32.45 -1.04
N VAL A 236 -27.19 31.14 -1.25
CA VAL A 236 -27.47 30.58 -2.57
C VAL A 236 -28.97 30.67 -2.90
N SER A 237 -29.30 30.94 -4.17
CA SER A 237 -30.69 31.04 -4.64
C SER A 237 -31.54 29.79 -4.37
N GLU A 238 -32.81 29.98 -4.04
CA GLU A 238 -33.77 28.91 -3.68
C GLU A 238 -33.97 27.85 -4.78
N TRP A 239 -33.83 28.23 -6.05
CA TRP A 239 -34.00 27.29 -7.18
C TRP A 239 -32.84 26.30 -7.35
N ILE A 240 -31.73 26.47 -6.61
CA ILE A 240 -30.69 25.44 -6.46
C ILE A 240 -31.20 24.40 -5.47
N THR A 241 -31.82 23.35 -6.01
CA THR A 241 -32.52 22.30 -5.26
C THR A 241 -31.65 21.08 -4.98
N ASP A 242 -30.57 20.89 -5.74
CA ASP A 242 -29.60 19.82 -5.49
C ASP A 242 -28.81 20.12 -4.21
N LEU A 243 -28.93 19.23 -3.21
CA LEU A 243 -28.31 19.40 -1.90
C LEU A 243 -26.78 19.43 -1.99
N GLY A 244 -26.18 18.59 -2.84
CA GLY A 244 -24.73 18.56 -3.03
C GLY A 244 -24.20 19.88 -3.60
N CYS A 245 -24.90 20.45 -4.58
CA CYS A 245 -24.59 21.80 -5.07
C CYS A 245 -24.73 22.85 -3.96
N ARG A 246 -25.86 22.84 -3.23
CA ARG A 246 -26.18 23.85 -2.23
C ARG A 246 -25.17 23.85 -1.08
N ASP A 247 -24.84 22.69 -0.54
CA ASP A 247 -23.90 22.54 0.57
C ASP A 247 -22.48 22.94 0.13
N SER A 248 -22.01 22.42 -1.01
CA SER A 248 -20.67 22.72 -1.52
C SER A 248 -20.50 24.19 -1.92
N VAL A 249 -21.51 24.81 -2.52
CA VAL A 249 -21.47 26.25 -2.85
C VAL A 249 -21.49 27.10 -1.59
N SER A 250 -22.30 26.75 -0.59
CA SER A 250 -22.38 27.53 0.66
C SER A 250 -21.02 27.57 1.38
N ILE A 251 -20.27 26.47 1.35
CA ILE A 251 -18.90 26.39 1.88
C ILE A 251 -17.96 27.34 1.12
N VAL A 252 -18.05 27.40 -0.20
CA VAL A 252 -17.19 28.25 -1.04
C VAL A 252 -17.59 29.73 -0.94
N LEU A 253 -18.88 30.02 -0.89
CA LEU A 253 -19.44 31.37 -0.84
C LEU A 253 -19.07 32.08 0.46
N GLY A 254 -19.08 31.35 1.59
CA GLY A 254 -18.63 31.86 2.88
C GLY A 254 -19.47 33.01 3.40
N GLU A 255 -18.81 34.02 3.97
CA GLU A 255 -19.47 35.20 4.52
C GLU A 255 -19.91 36.19 3.41
N PRO A 256 -20.94 37.02 3.66
CA PRO A 256 -21.40 38.05 2.73
C PRO A 256 -20.27 38.97 2.27
N ASN A 257 -20.12 39.17 0.95
CA ASN A 257 -19.05 39.97 0.38
C ASN A 257 -19.59 41.03 -0.59
N ALA A 258 -19.99 42.18 -0.06
CA ALA A 258 -20.54 43.28 -0.85
C ALA A 258 -19.51 43.90 -1.81
N ASP A 259 -18.25 44.04 -1.39
CA ASP A 259 -17.19 44.64 -2.18
C ASP A 259 -16.91 43.84 -3.47
N LEU A 260 -16.87 42.51 -3.36
CA LEU A 260 -16.71 41.63 -4.52
C LEU A 260 -17.93 41.69 -5.44
N ALA A 261 -19.14 41.72 -4.88
CA ALA A 261 -20.36 41.80 -5.65
C ALA A 261 -20.44 43.09 -6.48
N ASP A 262 -20.07 44.23 -5.87
CA ASP A 262 -20.05 45.54 -6.52
C ASP A 262 -18.95 45.61 -7.59
N LEU A 263 -17.79 44.99 -7.35
CA LEU A 263 -16.73 44.87 -8.35
C LEU A 263 -17.22 44.09 -9.58
N ILE A 264 -17.84 42.92 -9.40
CA ILE A 264 -18.36 42.10 -10.50
C ILE A 264 -19.47 42.85 -11.25
N GLU A 265 -20.36 43.54 -10.52
CA GLU A 265 -21.44 44.34 -11.09
C GLU A 265 -20.91 45.48 -11.97
N ASN A 266 -19.84 46.16 -11.56
CA ASN A 266 -19.17 47.19 -12.37
C ASN A 266 -18.57 46.60 -13.66
N GLU A 267 -17.94 45.42 -13.58
CA GLU A 267 -17.34 44.76 -14.73
C GLU A 267 -18.36 44.26 -15.77
N CYS A 268 -19.54 43.84 -15.31
CA CYS A 268 -20.64 43.36 -16.15
C CYS A 268 -21.57 44.47 -16.69
N SER A 269 -21.63 45.64 -16.03
CA SER A 269 -22.51 46.76 -16.42
C SER A 269 -21.82 47.88 -17.23
N GLY A 270 -20.51 47.79 -17.46
CA GLY A 270 -19.68 48.82 -18.09
C GLY A 270 -19.91 49.07 -19.59
N THR A 271 -19.23 50.10 -20.13
CA THR A 271 -19.38 50.62 -21.52
C THR A 271 -18.85 49.72 -22.63
N LYS A 272 -18.04 48.70 -22.31
CA LYS A 272 -17.58 47.64 -23.22
C LYS A 272 -18.08 46.29 -22.71
N PRO A 273 -19.37 45.95 -22.91
CA PRO A 273 -20.09 45.14 -21.94
C PRO A 273 -19.51 43.72 -21.77
N TRP A 274 -19.02 43.07 -22.82
CA TRP A 274 -18.53 41.66 -22.72
C TRP A 274 -17.18 41.37 -23.40
N GLN A 275 -16.62 42.32 -24.15
CA GLN A 275 -15.31 42.14 -24.78
C GLN A 275 -14.22 42.02 -23.71
N GLY A 276 -13.51 40.91 -23.61
CA GLY A 276 -12.47 40.69 -22.59
C GLY A 276 -13.02 40.43 -21.20
N ILE A 277 -14.30 40.08 -21.05
CA ILE A 277 -14.92 39.83 -19.74
C ILE A 277 -14.17 38.79 -18.91
N ILE A 278 -13.60 37.75 -19.53
CA ILE A 278 -12.90 36.68 -18.80
C ILE A 278 -11.67 37.23 -18.08
N THR A 279 -10.89 38.09 -18.74
CA THR A 279 -9.69 38.69 -18.13
C THR A 279 -10.01 39.78 -17.11
N ARG A 280 -11.20 40.38 -17.17
CA ARG A 280 -11.63 41.35 -16.14
C ARG A 280 -12.17 40.67 -14.89
N LEU A 281 -13.02 39.67 -15.06
CA LEU A 281 -13.57 38.90 -13.95
C LEU A 281 -12.50 38.02 -13.30
N TRP A 282 -11.62 37.40 -14.08
CA TRP A 282 -10.54 36.53 -13.60
C TRP A 282 -9.17 37.07 -14.04
N PRO A 283 -8.61 38.06 -13.32
CA PRO A 283 -7.45 38.83 -13.77
C PRO A 283 -6.14 38.03 -13.85
N LYS A 284 -6.05 36.89 -13.17
CA LYS A 284 -4.86 36.02 -13.23
C LYS A 284 -4.95 34.93 -14.30
N THR A 285 -6.03 34.89 -15.08
CA THR A 285 -6.20 33.88 -16.14
C THR A 285 -5.10 34.01 -17.18
N LYS A 286 -4.40 32.89 -17.42
CA LYS A 286 -3.28 32.78 -18.35
C LYS A 286 -3.68 32.18 -19.68
N CYS A 287 -4.70 31.32 -19.69
CA CYS A 287 -5.14 30.61 -20.89
C CYS A 287 -6.59 30.16 -20.79
N ILE A 288 -7.16 29.84 -21.96
CA ILE A 288 -8.47 29.22 -22.12
C ILE A 288 -8.29 27.76 -22.52
N GLU A 289 -8.78 26.81 -21.73
CA GLU A 289 -8.68 25.39 -22.05
C GLU A 289 -9.98 24.90 -22.72
N ALA A 290 -9.93 24.56 -24.01
CA ALA A 290 -11.06 23.97 -24.73
C ALA A 290 -10.64 23.29 -26.03
N VAL A 291 -11.36 22.25 -26.46
CA VAL A 291 -11.25 21.76 -27.84
C VAL A 291 -11.76 22.84 -28.78
N ILE A 292 -10.84 23.37 -29.60
CA ILE A 292 -11.05 24.45 -30.58
C ILE A 292 -10.79 24.01 -32.03
N THR A 293 -10.46 22.74 -32.25
CA THR A 293 -10.17 22.20 -33.58
C THR A 293 -11.43 21.64 -34.26
N GLY A 294 -11.35 21.39 -35.58
CA GLY A 294 -12.46 20.84 -36.36
C GLY A 294 -13.69 21.77 -36.33
N THR A 295 -14.88 21.21 -36.08
CA THR A 295 -16.13 22.00 -36.02
C THR A 295 -16.16 23.01 -34.88
N MET A 296 -15.28 22.89 -33.87
CA MET A 296 -15.20 23.85 -32.77
C MET A 296 -14.44 25.13 -33.13
N ALA A 297 -13.70 25.15 -34.25
CA ALA A 297 -12.92 26.30 -34.70
C ALA A 297 -13.80 27.54 -34.97
N GLN A 298 -15.08 27.34 -35.32
CA GLN A 298 -16.04 28.43 -35.51
C GLN A 298 -16.25 29.30 -34.26
N TYR A 299 -15.94 28.79 -33.06
CA TYR A 299 -16.09 29.52 -31.81
C TYR A 299 -14.84 30.33 -31.43
N ILE A 300 -13.72 30.19 -32.14
CA ILE A 300 -12.48 30.92 -31.87
C ILE A 300 -12.71 32.44 -31.83
N PRO A 301 -13.40 33.08 -32.81
CA PRO A 301 -13.65 34.53 -32.77
C PRO A 301 -14.42 34.98 -31.52
N ALA A 302 -15.37 34.16 -31.05
CA ALA A 302 -16.13 34.46 -29.84
C ALA A 302 -15.25 34.33 -28.58
N LEU A 303 -14.42 33.28 -28.50
CA LEU A 303 -13.49 33.11 -27.38
C LEU A 303 -12.43 34.22 -27.35
N ASP A 304 -11.90 34.65 -28.49
CA ASP A 304 -11.00 35.79 -28.58
C ASP A 304 -11.66 37.09 -28.12
N PHE A 305 -12.93 37.29 -28.52
CA PHE A 305 -13.73 38.43 -28.08
C PHE A 305 -13.90 38.45 -26.57
N TYR A 306 -14.32 37.34 -25.94
CA TYR A 306 -14.55 37.27 -24.49
C TYR A 306 -13.29 37.21 -23.65
N SER A 307 -12.19 36.66 -24.17
CA SER A 307 -10.95 36.47 -23.44
C SER A 307 -9.93 37.60 -23.63
N ASN A 308 -10.18 38.52 -24.57
CA ASN A 308 -9.19 39.50 -25.01
C ASN A 308 -7.92 38.82 -25.59
N LYS A 309 -8.14 37.80 -26.43
CA LYS A 309 -7.09 37.02 -27.10
C LYS A 309 -6.11 36.35 -26.14
N LEU A 310 -6.61 35.77 -25.04
CA LEU A 310 -5.79 34.86 -24.24
C LEU A 310 -5.42 33.62 -25.08
N PRO A 311 -4.27 32.98 -24.80
CA PRO A 311 -3.92 31.71 -25.43
C PRO A 311 -5.06 30.69 -25.32
N LEU A 312 -5.52 30.18 -26.47
CA LEU A 312 -6.52 29.12 -26.55
C LEU A 312 -5.81 27.77 -26.65
N VAL A 313 -6.08 26.89 -25.69
CA VAL A 313 -5.35 25.65 -25.48
C VAL A 313 -6.25 24.45 -25.74
N SER A 314 -5.98 23.72 -26.83
CA SER A 314 -6.59 22.43 -27.12
C SER A 314 -5.68 21.29 -26.67
N MET A 315 -5.99 20.64 -25.55
CA MET A 315 -5.03 19.77 -24.87
C MET A 315 -4.90 18.36 -25.43
N PHE A 316 -5.99 17.78 -25.94
CA PHE A 316 -6.00 16.38 -26.34
C PHE A 316 -6.89 16.14 -27.55
N TYR A 317 -6.54 15.11 -28.28
CA TYR A 317 -7.30 14.55 -29.38
C TYR A 317 -7.76 13.16 -29.00
N GLY A 318 -9.06 12.92 -29.08
CA GLY A 318 -9.64 11.64 -28.71
C GLY A 318 -11.05 11.51 -29.25
N ALA A 319 -11.51 10.27 -29.31
CA ALA A 319 -12.85 9.89 -29.69
C ALA A 319 -13.50 9.08 -28.55
N SER A 320 -14.70 8.55 -28.77
CA SER A 320 -15.36 7.74 -27.72
C SER A 320 -14.67 6.39 -27.52
N GLU A 321 -14.00 5.93 -28.57
CA GLU A 321 -13.22 4.72 -28.72
C GLU A 321 -11.98 4.70 -27.85
N THR A 322 -11.21 5.82 -27.82
CA THR A 322 -10.02 5.98 -27.00
C THR A 322 -9.50 7.42 -27.07
N LEU A 323 -8.55 7.73 -26.18
CA LEU A 323 -7.67 8.90 -26.30
C LEU A 323 -6.57 8.59 -27.33
N LEU A 324 -6.40 9.46 -28.33
CA LEU A 324 -5.49 9.24 -29.45
C LEU A 324 -4.15 9.95 -29.23
N GLY A 325 -4.20 11.24 -28.90
CA GLY A 325 -3.02 12.06 -28.81
C GLY A 325 -3.17 13.28 -27.91
N ILE A 326 -2.04 13.94 -27.67
CA ILE A 326 -1.93 15.09 -26.79
C ILE A 326 -1.22 16.24 -27.51
N ASN A 327 -1.60 17.48 -27.19
CA ASN A 327 -0.90 18.65 -27.69
C ASN A 327 0.35 18.91 -26.84
N VAL A 328 1.52 18.71 -27.43
CA VAL A 328 2.82 18.92 -26.78
C VAL A 328 3.26 20.38 -26.78
N ASN A 329 2.66 21.20 -27.65
CA ASN A 329 2.89 22.63 -27.80
C ASN A 329 1.59 23.40 -27.52
N PRO A 330 1.09 23.41 -26.27
CA PRO A 330 -0.26 23.89 -25.94
C PRO A 330 -0.52 25.38 -26.24
N LEU A 331 0.54 26.17 -26.44
CA LEU A 331 0.47 27.60 -26.76
C LEU A 331 0.57 27.91 -28.26
N SER A 332 0.51 26.90 -29.13
CA SER A 332 0.43 27.08 -30.57
C SER A 332 -0.79 27.92 -30.96
N LYS A 333 -0.73 28.62 -32.09
CA LYS A 333 -1.92 29.30 -32.62
C LYS A 333 -3.01 28.28 -32.92
N PRO A 334 -4.30 28.66 -32.84
CA PRO A 334 -5.41 27.75 -33.12
C PRO A 334 -5.31 27.03 -34.46
N GLU A 335 -4.85 27.72 -35.51
CA GLU A 335 -4.63 27.16 -36.85
C GLU A 335 -3.45 26.16 -36.94
N ASP A 336 -2.51 26.21 -35.99
CA ASP A 336 -1.29 25.41 -35.96
C ASP A 336 -1.38 24.26 -34.93
N VAL A 337 -2.55 24.06 -34.30
CA VAL A 337 -2.74 23.01 -33.28
C VAL A 337 -2.49 21.64 -33.89
N SER A 338 -1.58 20.90 -33.27
CA SER A 338 -1.25 19.52 -33.63
C SER A 338 -1.25 18.61 -32.40
N TYR A 339 -1.42 17.32 -32.63
CA TYR A 339 -1.48 16.31 -31.57
C TYR A 339 -0.46 15.21 -31.84
N THR A 340 0.35 14.91 -30.83
CA THR A 340 1.27 13.78 -30.83
C THR A 340 0.51 12.54 -30.36
N PHE A 341 0.45 11.52 -31.23
CA PHE A 341 -0.14 10.22 -30.87
C PHE A 341 0.70 9.54 -29.79
N LEU A 342 0.02 8.91 -28.83
CA LEU A 342 0.67 8.24 -27.69
C LEU A 342 0.73 6.73 -27.95
N PRO A 343 1.88 6.17 -28.37
CA PRO A 343 1.98 4.81 -28.90
C PRO A 343 1.68 3.72 -27.88
N ASN A 344 1.61 4.03 -26.59
CA ASN A 344 1.27 3.07 -25.54
C ASN A 344 -0.25 2.93 -25.28
N LEU A 345 -1.09 3.81 -25.80
CA LEU A 345 -2.53 3.81 -25.46
C LEU A 345 -3.33 2.77 -26.24
N SER A 346 -3.02 2.61 -27.52
CA SER A 346 -3.63 1.68 -28.45
C SER A 346 -2.63 1.35 -29.56
N TYR A 347 -2.88 0.29 -30.32
CA TYR A 347 -2.18 0.08 -31.60
C TYR A 347 -2.86 0.91 -32.68
N PHE A 348 -2.06 1.64 -33.46
CA PHE A 348 -2.49 2.62 -34.44
C PHE A 348 -1.97 2.26 -35.83
N GLU A 349 -2.91 2.21 -36.76
CA GLU A 349 -2.66 2.09 -38.19
C GLU A 349 -3.40 3.23 -38.89
N PHE A 350 -3.11 3.46 -40.16
CA PHE A 350 -3.62 4.61 -40.89
C PHE A 350 -3.97 4.22 -42.32
N ILE A 351 -5.18 4.55 -42.77
CA ILE A 351 -5.57 4.42 -44.17
C ILE A 351 -5.13 5.69 -44.89
N ASP A 352 -4.31 5.56 -45.93
CA ASP A 352 -3.99 6.68 -46.82
C ASP A 352 -5.24 7.08 -47.63
N VAL A 353 -5.69 8.32 -47.43
CA VAL A 353 -6.91 8.88 -48.04
C VAL A 353 -6.60 9.53 -49.40
N ASP A 354 -5.35 9.92 -49.63
CA ASP A 354 -4.90 10.60 -50.86
C ASP A 354 -4.34 9.62 -51.91
N GLY A 355 -3.96 8.41 -51.51
CA GLY A 355 -3.45 7.37 -52.38
C GLY A 355 -4.49 6.79 -53.35
N THR A 356 -4.05 6.40 -54.56
CA THR A 356 -4.87 5.61 -55.52
C THR A 356 -5.17 4.20 -55.03
N THR A 357 -4.46 3.75 -54.00
CA THR A 357 -4.64 2.50 -53.28
C THR A 357 -4.89 2.85 -51.81
N SER A 358 -6.03 2.44 -51.25
CA SER A 358 -6.35 2.59 -49.81
C SER A 358 -5.45 1.67 -48.96
N GLU A 359 -4.15 1.94 -48.98
CA GLU A 359 -3.12 1.19 -48.29
C GLU A 359 -3.13 1.55 -46.80
N ILE A 360 -2.99 0.53 -45.95
CA ILE A 360 -2.89 0.68 -44.51
C ILE A 360 -1.41 0.73 -44.13
N VAL A 361 -1.01 1.78 -43.40
CA VAL A 361 0.36 1.99 -42.93
C VAL A 361 0.44 2.07 -41.40
N ASP A 362 1.58 1.68 -40.82
CA ASP A 362 1.80 1.74 -39.37
C ASP A 362 2.03 3.18 -38.91
N LEU A 363 1.86 3.43 -37.60
CA LEU A 363 2.11 4.74 -36.97
C LEU A 363 3.45 5.38 -37.34
N VAL A 364 4.50 4.60 -37.54
CA VAL A 364 5.86 5.11 -37.85
C VAL A 364 6.11 5.32 -39.34
N ASP A 365 5.19 4.87 -40.20
CA ASP A 365 5.31 4.91 -41.66
C ASP A 365 4.48 6.05 -42.28
N VAL A 366 3.74 6.79 -41.46
CA VAL A 366 2.99 7.98 -41.89
C VAL A 366 3.92 9.07 -42.44
N LYS A 367 3.54 9.70 -43.55
CA LYS A 367 4.36 10.71 -44.22
C LYS A 367 3.88 12.13 -43.90
N LEU A 368 4.84 13.04 -43.75
CA LEU A 368 4.56 14.45 -43.56
C LEU A 368 3.71 15.00 -44.73
N GLY A 369 2.60 15.65 -44.42
CA GLY A 369 1.70 16.24 -45.40
C GLY A 369 0.70 15.26 -46.04
N GLY A 370 0.70 13.98 -45.66
CA GLY A 370 -0.31 13.02 -46.09
C GLY A 370 -1.63 13.15 -45.30
N TYR A 371 -2.73 12.68 -45.91
CA TYR A 371 -4.05 12.64 -45.30
C TYR A 371 -4.38 11.21 -44.93
N TYR A 372 -4.65 10.98 -43.65
CA TYR A 372 -4.82 9.65 -43.11
C TYR A 372 -6.08 9.54 -42.26
N GLU A 373 -6.78 8.43 -42.41
CA GLU A 373 -7.83 8.02 -41.47
C GLU A 373 -7.23 7.08 -40.41
N PRO A 374 -7.31 7.42 -39.11
CA PRO A 374 -6.73 6.59 -38.06
C PRO A 374 -7.56 5.32 -37.81
N LEU A 375 -6.92 4.17 -37.88
CA LEU A 375 -7.40 2.89 -37.40
C LEU A 375 -6.87 2.63 -36.00
N VAL A 376 -7.74 2.12 -35.12
CA VAL A 376 -7.42 1.91 -33.72
C VAL A 376 -7.75 0.47 -33.35
N THR A 377 -6.72 -0.26 -32.91
CA THR A 377 -6.90 -1.55 -32.22
C THR A 377 -6.67 -1.32 -30.73
N ASN A 378 -7.71 -1.48 -29.93
CA ASN A 378 -7.70 -1.15 -28.50
C ASN A 378 -7.49 -2.39 -27.62
N TYR A 379 -7.17 -2.13 -26.35
CA TYR A 379 -7.06 -3.16 -25.34
C TYR A 379 -8.43 -3.65 -24.92
N SER A 380 -8.72 -4.90 -25.24
CA SER A 380 -9.86 -5.64 -24.71
C SER A 380 -9.42 -6.90 -23.94
N GLY A 381 -8.17 -7.00 -23.49
CA GLY A 381 -7.66 -8.19 -22.78
C GLY A 381 -6.57 -7.88 -21.74
N LYS A 382 -6.31 -8.88 -20.87
CA LYS A 382 -5.50 -8.83 -19.65
C LYS A 382 -4.21 -8.06 -19.83
N ASP A 383 -4.16 -7.01 -19.02
CA ASP A 383 -3.10 -6.04 -18.84
C ASP A 383 -3.10 -4.87 -19.85
N PRO A 384 -3.35 -3.63 -19.36
CA PRO A 384 -2.82 -2.46 -20.05
C PRO A 384 -1.28 -2.59 -20.10
N PRO A 385 -0.54 -1.70 -20.77
CA PRO A 385 0.65 -1.23 -20.10
C PRO A 385 0.11 -0.63 -18.82
N SER A 386 0.09 -1.41 -17.74
CA SER A 386 0.06 -0.84 -16.44
C SER A 386 1.11 0.26 -16.52
N LEU A 387 0.72 1.53 -16.49
CA LEU A 387 1.36 2.38 -15.52
C LEU A 387 0.94 1.77 -14.19
N ASN A 388 1.58 0.64 -13.81
CA ASN A 388 2.71 0.76 -12.94
C ASN A 388 2.60 2.09 -12.15
N MET A 389 1.63 2.10 -11.24
CA MET A 389 1.90 2.44 -9.85
C MET A 389 2.34 1.12 -9.17
N SER A 390 3.35 0.43 -9.68
CA SER A 390 4.74 0.87 -9.57
C SER A 390 5.13 2.03 -10.51
N LEU A 391 5.09 3.31 -10.12
CA LEU A 391 6.36 4.04 -10.02
C LEU A 391 7.48 3.03 -10.15
N GLY A 392 8.03 2.86 -11.37
CA GLY A 392 8.66 1.62 -11.81
C GLY A 392 9.42 1.05 -10.66
N CYS A 393 8.80 0.13 -9.91
CA CYS A 393 9.44 -0.43 -8.75
C CYS A 393 10.10 -1.62 -9.41
N ASP A 394 11.08 -1.28 -10.21
CA ASP A 394 12.21 -2.09 -10.42
C ASP A 394 13.20 -1.69 -9.33
N LEU A 395 14.38 -2.29 -9.39
CA LEU A 395 15.41 -2.00 -8.42
C LEU A 395 15.97 -0.58 -8.59
N SER A 396 15.73 0.11 -9.71
CA SER A 396 16.22 1.48 -9.93
C SER A 396 15.60 2.48 -8.95
N VAL A 397 14.34 2.31 -8.55
CA VAL A 397 13.73 3.13 -7.49
C VAL A 397 14.42 2.92 -6.15
N LEU A 398 14.83 1.69 -5.83
CA LEU A 398 15.65 1.46 -4.64
C LEU A 398 17.00 2.16 -4.74
N GLU A 399 17.66 2.09 -5.91
CA GLU A 399 18.93 2.80 -6.15
C GLU A 399 18.78 4.32 -6.01
N GLU A 400 17.72 4.91 -6.59
CA GLU A 400 17.44 6.34 -6.53
C GLU A 400 17.16 6.78 -5.08
N LEU A 401 16.27 6.08 -4.38
CA LEU A 401 15.92 6.38 -3.00
C LEU A 401 17.16 6.32 -2.10
N THR A 402 18.00 5.31 -2.29
CA THR A 402 19.15 5.09 -1.42
C THR A 402 20.36 5.97 -1.77
N SER A 403 20.46 6.44 -3.01
CA SER A 403 21.49 7.38 -3.45
C SER A 403 21.16 8.82 -3.06
N ASN A 404 19.88 9.22 -3.06
CA ASN A 404 19.43 10.58 -2.81
C ASN A 404 18.87 10.80 -1.39
N ALA A 405 19.25 9.94 -0.43
CA ALA A 405 18.66 9.86 0.90
C ALA A 405 18.58 11.21 1.65
N LYS A 406 19.64 12.03 1.56
CA LYS A 406 19.68 13.35 2.21
C LYS A 406 18.59 14.29 1.69
N GLN A 407 18.54 14.48 0.37
CA GLN A 407 17.55 15.34 -0.28
C GLN A 407 16.13 14.84 0.00
N ILE A 408 15.91 13.53 -0.10
CA ILE A 408 14.62 12.91 0.15
C ILE A 408 14.16 13.13 1.59
N GLN A 409 15.05 12.97 2.59
CA GLN A 409 14.73 13.23 3.99
C GLN A 409 14.35 14.71 4.23
N GLU A 410 15.05 15.65 3.60
CA GLU A 410 14.73 17.08 3.68
C GLU A 410 13.38 17.40 3.05
N ASP A 411 13.06 16.80 1.91
CA ASP A 411 11.77 16.96 1.23
C ASP A 411 10.62 16.34 2.03
N VAL A 412 10.84 15.15 2.60
CA VAL A 412 9.89 14.44 3.46
C VAL A 412 9.58 15.29 4.70
N LEU A 413 10.60 15.78 5.41
CA LEU A 413 10.41 16.63 6.57
C LEU A 413 9.65 17.91 6.20
N THR A 414 10.08 18.59 5.13
CA THR A 414 9.42 19.82 4.65
C THR A 414 7.95 19.58 4.36
N LYS A 415 7.61 18.46 3.71
CA LYS A 415 6.23 18.08 3.41
C LYS A 415 5.42 17.81 4.68
N ILE A 416 5.98 17.09 5.64
CA ILE A 416 5.33 16.82 6.93
C ILE A 416 5.10 18.13 7.69
N LEU A 417 6.12 18.99 7.82
CA LEU A 417 5.99 20.25 8.57
C LEU A 417 5.01 21.21 7.90
N LYS A 418 4.98 21.32 6.58
CA LYS A 418 4.01 22.15 5.85
C LYS A 418 2.57 21.69 6.08
N ALA A 419 2.32 20.39 6.04
CA ALA A 419 0.99 19.85 6.30
C ALA A 419 0.54 20.13 7.75
N ASN A 420 1.46 20.02 8.71
CA ASN A 420 1.17 20.10 10.14
C ASN A 420 1.41 21.48 10.78
N ALA A 421 1.76 22.50 9.98
CA ALA A 421 2.20 23.80 10.46
C ALA A 421 1.21 24.50 11.40
N ASN A 422 -0.09 24.26 11.18
CA ASN A 422 -1.20 24.88 11.93
C ASN A 422 -1.80 23.96 12.99
N THR A 423 -1.21 22.79 13.25
CA THR A 423 -1.74 21.88 14.27
C THR A 423 -1.55 22.44 15.67
N GLU A 424 -2.44 22.08 16.61
CA GLU A 424 -2.32 22.51 18.01
C GLU A 424 -0.97 22.08 18.61
N TYR A 425 -0.49 20.89 18.26
CA TYR A 425 0.80 20.37 18.73
C TYR A 425 2.00 21.17 18.19
N LEU A 426 2.17 21.26 16.86
CA LEU A 426 3.37 21.91 16.30
C LEU A 426 3.36 23.43 16.40
N SER A 427 2.19 24.07 16.40
CA SER A 427 2.09 25.54 16.50
C SER A 427 2.74 26.07 17.79
N ARG A 428 2.72 25.29 18.88
CA ARG A 428 3.38 25.58 20.16
C ARG A 428 4.90 25.70 20.05
N PHE A 429 5.52 24.99 19.11
CA PHE A 429 6.97 24.92 18.96
C PHE A 429 7.50 25.71 17.76
N LEU A 430 6.75 25.71 16.65
CA LEU A 430 7.22 26.25 15.36
C LEU A 430 6.48 27.49 14.88
N LYS A 431 5.31 27.82 15.45
CA LYS A 431 4.51 29.00 15.08
C LYS A 431 4.34 29.16 13.55
N GLY A 432 4.08 28.05 12.86
CA GLY A 432 3.90 28.00 11.40
C GLY A 432 5.19 27.88 10.56
N SER A 433 6.37 27.86 11.18
CA SER A 433 7.63 27.57 10.50
C SER A 433 7.71 26.10 10.06
N PHE A 434 8.36 25.86 8.91
CA PHE A 434 8.67 24.54 8.38
C PHE A 434 10.19 24.37 8.14
N ASP A 435 10.99 25.22 8.79
CA ASP A 435 12.46 25.16 8.73
C ASP A 435 13.00 24.00 9.58
N LYS A 436 13.96 23.26 9.01
CA LYS A 436 14.55 22.07 9.63
C LYS A 436 15.35 22.40 10.90
N GLU A 437 16.11 23.49 10.91
CA GLU A 437 16.93 23.86 12.06
C GLU A 437 16.05 24.34 13.23
N LEU A 438 14.99 25.10 12.93
CA LEU A 438 13.98 25.44 13.92
C LEU A 438 13.23 24.20 14.44
N PHE A 439 12.92 23.23 13.58
CA PHE A 439 12.36 21.94 13.99
C PHE A 439 13.25 21.23 15.00
N LYS A 440 14.53 21.04 14.67
CA LYS A 440 15.49 20.36 15.55
C LYS A 440 15.72 21.09 16.87
N LYS A 441 15.68 22.43 16.85
CA LYS A 441 15.90 23.28 18.03
C LYS A 441 14.69 23.34 18.96
N ASN A 442 13.48 23.44 18.41
CA ASN A 442 12.28 23.79 19.21
C ASN A 442 11.37 22.60 19.49
N VAL A 443 11.33 21.58 18.63
CA VAL A 443 10.46 20.41 18.83
C VAL A 443 11.17 19.40 19.72
N PRO A 444 10.58 19.03 20.87
CA PRO A 444 11.20 18.10 21.80
C PRO A 444 11.20 16.66 21.26
N VAL A 445 12.16 15.87 21.72
CA VAL A 445 12.10 14.41 21.59
C VAL A 445 11.08 13.89 22.60
N VAL A 446 10.16 13.05 22.15
CA VAL A 446 9.03 12.59 22.96
C VAL A 446 8.91 11.08 23.02
N SER A 447 8.38 10.59 24.13
CA SER A 447 7.88 9.23 24.29
C SER A 447 6.39 9.17 23.95
N TYR A 448 5.83 7.95 23.94
CA TYR A 448 4.39 7.76 23.75
C TYR A 448 3.55 8.51 24.80
N GLU A 449 4.00 8.54 26.06
CA GLU A 449 3.22 9.14 27.16
C GLU A 449 3.07 10.66 27.00
N ASP A 450 4.03 11.32 26.36
CA ASP A 450 4.01 12.76 26.14
C ASP A 450 2.96 13.16 25.08
N VAL A 451 2.74 12.29 24.08
CA VAL A 451 1.78 12.52 23.00
C VAL A 451 0.40 11.88 23.24
N LYS A 452 0.33 10.92 24.17
CA LYS A 452 -0.90 10.19 24.51
C LYS A 452 -2.09 11.11 24.80
N PRO A 453 -1.98 12.23 25.54
CA PRO A 453 -3.12 13.11 25.80
C PRO A 453 -3.77 13.65 24.52
N TYR A 454 -2.99 13.97 23.49
CA TYR A 454 -3.50 14.45 22.21
C TYR A 454 -4.15 13.32 21.41
N ILE A 455 -3.54 12.13 21.41
CA ILE A 455 -4.08 10.93 20.77
C ILE A 455 -5.44 10.56 21.38
N ASP A 456 -5.54 10.58 22.71
CA ASP A 456 -6.79 10.29 23.43
C ASP A 456 -7.89 11.30 23.08
N ARG A 457 -7.58 12.59 22.99
CA ARG A 457 -8.54 13.64 22.59
C ARG A 457 -9.14 13.38 21.21
N VAL A 458 -8.30 13.07 20.22
CA VAL A 458 -8.77 12.75 18.86
C VAL A 458 -9.55 11.43 18.85
N ALA A 459 -9.10 10.41 19.58
CA ALA A 459 -9.82 9.14 19.70
C ALA A 459 -11.21 9.32 20.35
N ASN A 460 -11.36 10.32 21.22
CA ASN A 460 -12.61 10.69 21.88
C ASN A 460 -13.52 11.64 21.07
N GLY A 461 -13.08 12.10 19.90
CA GLY A 461 -13.92 12.84 18.95
C GLY A 461 -13.55 14.29 18.74
N GLU A 462 -12.45 14.76 19.33
CA GLU A 462 -11.91 16.06 18.93
C GLU A 462 -11.29 16.01 17.52
N PRO A 463 -11.20 17.15 16.80
CA PRO A 463 -10.71 17.18 15.42
C PRO A 463 -9.25 16.73 15.28
N SER A 464 -8.90 16.22 14.08
CA SER A 464 -7.54 15.70 13.82
C SER A 464 -6.46 16.77 13.89
N ASP A 465 -6.79 18.04 13.64
CA ASP A 465 -5.86 19.19 13.63
C ASP A 465 -5.19 19.48 14.99
N ILE A 466 -5.62 18.82 16.06
CA ILE A 466 -4.89 18.78 17.33
C ILE A 466 -3.46 18.26 17.13
N ILE A 467 -3.30 17.19 16.35
CA ILE A 467 -2.02 16.49 16.20
C ILE A 467 -1.65 16.21 14.74
N SER A 468 -2.57 16.39 13.79
CA SER A 468 -2.35 16.11 12.37
C SER A 468 -3.07 17.11 11.47
N GLY A 469 -2.34 17.70 10.53
CA GLY A 469 -2.92 18.57 9.49
C GLY A 469 -3.62 17.80 8.37
N GLU A 470 -3.55 16.47 8.38
CA GLU A 470 -4.27 15.60 7.45
C GLU A 470 -5.33 14.78 8.21
N PRO A 471 -6.47 14.40 7.59
CA PRO A 471 -7.49 13.61 8.27
C PRO A 471 -6.97 12.26 8.78
N ILE A 472 -7.23 11.96 10.05
CA ILE A 472 -6.96 10.64 10.63
C ILE A 472 -8.07 9.67 10.20
N THR A 473 -7.69 8.55 9.57
CA THR A 473 -8.63 7.59 8.99
C THR A 473 -8.82 6.33 9.83
N ALA A 474 -7.86 6.01 10.70
CA ALA A 474 -7.92 4.87 11.61
C ALA A 474 -6.89 5.02 12.75
N PHE A 475 -6.95 4.11 13.71
CA PHE A 475 -5.95 3.92 14.76
C PHE A 475 -5.32 2.53 14.67
N LEU A 476 -4.00 2.47 14.80
CA LEU A 476 -3.25 1.22 14.89
C LEU A 476 -2.93 0.88 16.33
N ARG A 477 -3.30 -0.33 16.73
CA ARG A 477 -2.94 -0.91 18.02
C ARG A 477 -1.56 -1.55 17.92
N SER A 478 -0.64 -1.08 18.75
CA SER A 478 0.72 -1.61 18.85
C SER A 478 0.79 -2.77 19.83
N SER A 479 1.76 -3.67 19.62
CA SER A 479 2.11 -4.73 20.57
C SER A 479 2.88 -4.19 21.78
N GLY A 480 3.41 -2.96 21.72
CA GLY A 480 4.01 -2.29 22.87
C GLY A 480 2.94 -1.79 23.85
N THR A 481 3.17 -1.98 25.14
CA THR A 481 2.30 -1.46 26.21
C THR A 481 2.89 -0.20 26.86
N SER A 482 1.99 0.61 27.42
CA SER A 482 2.26 1.81 28.22
C SER A 482 1.34 1.76 29.42
N SER A 483 1.89 1.76 30.63
CA SER A 483 1.12 1.67 31.89
C SER A 483 0.11 0.49 31.92
N GLY A 484 0.48 -0.66 31.32
CA GLY A 484 -0.37 -1.85 31.26
C GLY A 484 -1.38 -1.90 30.10
N ASN A 485 -1.57 -0.82 29.35
CA ASN A 485 -2.47 -0.75 28.18
C ASN A 485 -1.71 -0.76 26.86
N GLN A 486 -2.32 -1.28 25.78
CA GLN A 486 -1.71 -1.25 24.45
C GLN A 486 -1.67 0.17 23.89
N LYS A 487 -0.53 0.57 23.31
CA LYS A 487 -0.39 1.87 22.64
C LYS A 487 -1.24 1.91 21.37
N ILE A 488 -1.90 3.04 21.14
CA ILE A 488 -2.65 3.31 19.90
C ILE A 488 -2.01 4.49 19.15
N TYR A 489 -1.88 4.37 17.83
CA TYR A 489 -1.30 5.39 16.96
C TYR A 489 -2.32 5.82 15.91
N PRO A 490 -2.62 7.11 15.78
CA PRO A 490 -3.48 7.59 14.71
C PRO A 490 -2.74 7.52 13.38
N ILE A 491 -3.46 7.14 12.33
CA ILE A 491 -2.89 6.95 10.99
C ILE A 491 -3.77 7.57 9.92
N ASN A 492 -3.16 7.83 8.77
CA ASN A 492 -3.85 8.18 7.54
C ASN A 492 -3.56 7.14 6.45
N ASN A 493 -4.20 7.30 5.30
CA ASN A 493 -4.08 6.37 4.19
C ASN A 493 -2.66 6.29 3.59
N ILE A 494 -1.81 7.31 3.80
CA ILE A 494 -0.42 7.33 3.32
C ILE A 494 0.39 6.17 3.93
N LEU A 495 0.09 5.81 5.18
CA LEU A 495 0.79 4.68 5.81
C LEU A 495 0.54 3.36 5.05
N PHE A 496 -0.70 3.10 4.62
CA PHE A 496 -1.00 1.88 3.86
C PHE A 496 -0.40 1.90 2.45
N GLU A 497 -0.31 3.08 1.83
CA GLU A 497 0.42 3.28 0.57
C GLU A 497 1.91 2.97 0.74
N ASN A 498 2.53 3.43 1.83
CA ASN A 498 3.92 3.18 2.17
C ASN A 498 4.18 1.69 2.50
N MET A 499 3.29 1.02 3.24
CA MET A 499 3.41 -0.42 3.50
C MET A 499 3.39 -1.22 2.21
N LEU A 500 2.44 -0.93 1.33
CA LEU A 500 2.32 -1.56 0.03
C LEU A 500 3.56 -1.34 -0.84
N PHE A 501 4.10 -0.11 -0.85
CA PHE A 501 5.33 0.22 -1.56
C PHE A 501 6.51 -0.61 -1.04
N GLY A 502 6.71 -0.65 0.28
CA GLY A 502 7.81 -1.42 0.88
C GLY A 502 7.70 -2.93 0.71
N PHE A 503 6.49 -3.51 0.79
CA PHE A 503 6.26 -4.93 0.52
C PHE A 503 6.52 -5.29 -0.95
N THR A 504 6.12 -4.42 -1.87
CA THR A 504 6.41 -4.59 -3.30
C THR A 504 7.91 -4.58 -3.55
N LEU A 505 8.62 -3.60 -2.98
CA LEU A 505 10.08 -3.49 -3.12
C LEU A 505 10.83 -4.67 -2.52
N SER A 506 10.39 -5.16 -1.35
CA SER A 506 10.93 -6.38 -0.74
C SER A 506 10.75 -7.59 -1.66
N SER A 507 9.55 -7.76 -2.26
CA SER A 507 9.28 -8.86 -3.18
C SER A 507 10.15 -8.78 -4.46
N LEU A 508 10.54 -7.59 -4.89
CA LEU A 508 11.41 -7.40 -6.05
C LEU A 508 12.86 -7.74 -5.72
N VAL A 509 13.35 -7.31 -4.56
CA VAL A 509 14.66 -7.73 -4.03
C VAL A 509 14.71 -9.25 -3.93
N MET A 510 13.67 -9.89 -3.38
CA MET A 510 13.59 -11.34 -3.32
C MET A 510 13.67 -12.01 -4.69
N SER A 511 13.00 -11.45 -5.69
CA SER A 511 13.02 -12.01 -7.05
C SER A 511 14.39 -11.96 -7.74
N LYS A 512 15.29 -11.08 -7.29
CA LYS A 512 16.69 -11.05 -7.77
C LYS A 512 17.56 -12.12 -7.12
N HIS A 513 17.20 -12.56 -5.90
CA HIS A 513 18.03 -13.48 -5.10
C HIS A 513 17.51 -14.92 -5.12
N VAL A 514 16.22 -15.12 -5.37
CA VAL A 514 15.58 -16.45 -5.34
C VAL A 514 15.00 -16.78 -6.72
N ASP A 515 15.58 -17.78 -7.37
CA ASP A 515 15.12 -18.25 -8.67
C ASP A 515 13.70 -18.82 -8.61
N GLY A 516 12.88 -18.48 -9.61
CA GLY A 516 11.49 -18.94 -9.69
C GLY A 516 10.53 -18.24 -8.70
N TYR A 517 11.01 -17.26 -7.93
CA TYR A 517 10.22 -16.59 -6.89
C TYR A 517 8.96 -15.90 -7.43
N LYS A 518 9.03 -15.27 -8.62
CA LYS A 518 7.87 -14.60 -9.23
C LYS A 518 6.84 -15.58 -9.79
N GLN A 519 7.29 -16.76 -10.22
CA GLN A 519 6.47 -17.76 -10.91
C GLN A 519 5.75 -18.70 -9.95
N GLY A 520 6.27 -18.87 -8.73
CA GLY A 520 5.66 -19.71 -7.69
C GLY A 520 4.72 -18.96 -6.74
N LYS A 521 4.01 -19.74 -5.92
CA LYS A 521 3.16 -19.28 -4.84
C LYS A 521 3.91 -19.24 -3.50
N ALA A 522 3.46 -18.38 -2.60
CA ALA A 522 3.92 -18.28 -1.22
C ALA A 522 2.81 -18.76 -0.27
N ILE A 523 3.16 -19.52 0.75
CA ILE A 523 2.30 -19.75 1.90
C ILE A 523 2.65 -18.69 2.94
N SER A 524 1.81 -17.66 3.07
CA SER A 524 1.98 -16.62 4.09
C SER A 524 0.87 -16.74 5.12
N PHE A 525 1.20 -17.26 6.31
CA PHE A 525 0.24 -17.40 7.40
C PHE A 525 -0.09 -16.03 8.00
N ILE A 526 -1.29 -15.52 7.69
CA ILE A 526 -1.78 -14.21 8.12
C ILE A 526 -3.11 -14.40 8.85
N PHE A 527 -3.19 -13.95 10.08
CA PHE A 527 -4.38 -14.04 10.93
C PHE A 527 -4.90 -12.63 11.25
N THR A 528 -6.15 -12.37 10.89
CA THR A 528 -6.80 -11.09 11.20
C THR A 528 -7.70 -11.20 12.42
N GLN A 529 -7.99 -10.06 13.05
CA GLN A 529 -8.92 -9.97 14.17
C GLN A 529 -10.10 -9.07 13.85
N SER A 530 -11.15 -9.17 14.66
CA SER A 530 -12.25 -8.21 14.64
C SER A 530 -11.74 -6.81 14.95
N MET A 531 -12.13 -5.85 14.11
CA MET A 531 -11.75 -4.45 14.32
C MET A 531 -12.66 -3.84 15.37
N SER A 532 -12.07 -3.21 16.37
CA SER A 532 -12.80 -2.37 17.32
C SER A 532 -12.99 -0.96 16.75
N LYS A 533 -13.75 -0.12 17.44
CA LYS A 533 -13.88 1.31 17.11
C LYS A 533 -13.45 2.16 18.30
N THR A 534 -12.84 3.31 18.04
CA THR A 534 -12.66 4.35 19.05
C THR A 534 -14.00 5.00 19.41
N PRO A 535 -14.10 5.76 20.51
CA PRO A 535 -15.32 6.49 20.86
C PRO A 535 -15.83 7.43 19.75
N CYS A 536 -14.94 8.01 18.94
CA CYS A 536 -15.30 8.80 17.76
C CYS A 536 -15.74 8.00 16.53
N GLY A 537 -15.81 6.66 16.64
CA GLY A 537 -16.29 5.77 15.58
C GLY A 537 -15.22 5.34 14.57
N LEU A 538 -13.97 5.78 14.70
CA LEU A 538 -12.88 5.40 13.80
C LEU A 538 -12.40 3.96 14.06
N PRO A 539 -11.98 3.21 13.02
CA PRO A 539 -11.49 1.83 13.18
C PRO A 539 -10.22 1.77 14.05
N LEU A 540 -10.15 0.77 14.93
CA LEU A 540 -9.00 0.47 15.78
C LEU A 540 -8.65 -1.02 15.69
N ALA A 541 -7.47 -1.31 15.15
CA ALA A 541 -6.95 -2.67 15.02
C ALA A 541 -5.42 -2.72 14.88
N PRO A 542 -4.78 -3.89 15.06
CA PRO A 542 -3.39 -4.14 14.68
C PRO A 542 -3.04 -3.70 13.26
N ALA A 543 -1.82 -3.19 13.05
CA ALA A 543 -1.30 -2.74 11.75
C ALA A 543 -1.58 -3.71 10.59
N LEU A 544 -1.22 -4.99 10.76
CA LEU A 544 -1.40 -6.00 9.73
C LEU A 544 -2.88 -6.32 9.48
N THR A 545 -3.72 -6.34 10.53
CA THR A 545 -5.17 -6.55 10.38
C THR A 545 -5.80 -5.38 9.62
N SER A 546 -5.46 -4.14 9.97
CA SER A 546 -5.94 -2.94 9.29
C SER A 546 -5.49 -2.92 7.82
N TYR A 547 -4.24 -3.27 7.55
CA TYR A 547 -3.73 -3.38 6.18
C TYR A 547 -4.47 -4.46 5.39
N SER A 548 -4.57 -5.69 5.90
CA SER A 548 -5.24 -6.82 5.23
C SER A 548 -6.73 -6.54 4.95
N LYS A 549 -7.42 -5.80 5.82
CA LYS A 549 -8.81 -5.40 5.62
C LYS A 549 -8.98 -4.14 4.74
N SER A 550 -7.90 -3.44 4.42
CA SER A 550 -7.93 -2.25 3.58
C SER A 550 -8.05 -2.58 2.09
N GLN A 551 -8.48 -1.60 1.31
CA GLN A 551 -8.45 -1.67 -0.16
C GLN A 551 -7.04 -1.85 -0.74
N TYR A 552 -5.99 -1.47 -0.01
CA TYR A 552 -4.60 -1.57 -0.46
C TYR A 552 -4.10 -3.02 -0.50
N TYR A 553 -4.71 -3.90 0.29
CA TYR A 553 -4.37 -5.32 0.29
C TYR A 553 -5.02 -6.07 -0.88
N ARG A 554 -6.27 -5.76 -1.24
CA ARG A 554 -7.03 -6.48 -2.29
C ARG A 554 -6.50 -6.11 -3.68
N ARG A 555 -5.60 -6.91 -4.23
CA ARG A 555 -5.00 -6.72 -5.56
C ARG A 555 -4.99 -8.03 -6.38
N PRO A 556 -5.23 -7.96 -7.70
CA PRO A 556 -5.00 -9.10 -8.60
C PRO A 556 -3.52 -9.50 -8.60
N GLY A 557 -3.22 -10.80 -8.75
CA GLY A 557 -1.85 -11.29 -8.88
C GLY A 557 -1.09 -11.55 -7.58
N LYS A 558 -1.77 -11.67 -6.43
CA LYS A 558 -1.14 -12.16 -5.20
C LYS A 558 -0.62 -13.57 -5.40
N ARG A 559 0.64 -13.80 -5.00
CA ARG A 559 1.26 -15.14 -4.97
C ARG A 559 0.77 -16.01 -3.80
N SER A 560 -0.18 -15.56 -2.98
CA SER A 560 -0.66 -16.31 -1.81
C SER A 560 -1.39 -17.59 -2.22
N THR A 561 -1.12 -18.70 -1.54
CA THR A 561 -1.94 -19.92 -1.64
C THR A 561 -3.31 -19.77 -0.99
N SER A 562 -3.44 -18.88 -0.01
CA SER A 562 -4.65 -18.68 0.78
C SER A 562 -5.50 -17.55 0.20
N PRO A 563 -6.81 -17.79 -0.03
CA PRO A 563 -7.77 -16.77 -0.43
C PRO A 563 -7.91 -15.64 0.60
N ASP A 564 -8.37 -14.48 0.14
CA ASP A 564 -8.61 -13.33 1.01
C ASP A 564 -9.70 -13.65 2.05
N GLU A 565 -10.74 -14.42 1.72
CA GLU A 565 -11.80 -14.82 2.65
C GLU A 565 -11.25 -15.64 3.83
N VAL A 566 -10.29 -16.53 3.55
CA VAL A 566 -9.65 -17.38 4.57
C VAL A 566 -8.74 -16.55 5.49
N ILE A 567 -7.98 -15.62 4.93
CA ILE A 567 -7.09 -14.72 5.69
C ILE A 567 -7.90 -13.75 6.56
N LEU A 568 -9.04 -13.27 6.03
CA LEU A 568 -9.93 -12.32 6.70
C LEU A 568 -10.90 -12.97 7.70
N CYS A 569 -10.89 -14.29 7.80
CA CYS A 569 -11.67 -15.03 8.79
C CYS A 569 -11.30 -14.60 10.22
N SER A 570 -12.32 -14.32 11.01
CA SER A 570 -12.16 -13.87 12.41
C SER A 570 -11.86 -15.00 13.39
N ASP A 571 -12.21 -16.25 13.04
CA ASP A 571 -11.87 -17.44 13.81
C ASP A 571 -10.46 -17.91 13.41
N THR A 572 -9.49 -17.72 14.30
CA THR A 572 -8.09 -18.04 14.04
C THR A 572 -7.86 -19.53 13.83
N LYS A 573 -8.65 -20.40 14.47
CA LYS A 573 -8.52 -21.85 14.33
C LYS A 573 -9.03 -22.31 12.97
N GLN A 574 -10.18 -21.81 12.54
CA GLN A 574 -10.71 -22.08 11.20
C GLN A 574 -9.78 -21.52 10.13
N SER A 575 -9.33 -20.26 10.28
CA SER A 575 -8.38 -19.64 9.37
C SER A 575 -7.09 -20.46 9.23
N MET A 576 -6.47 -20.87 10.35
CA MET A 576 -5.25 -21.68 10.33
C MET A 576 -5.43 -23.02 9.61
N TYR A 577 -6.51 -23.73 9.92
CA TYR A 577 -6.83 -25.01 9.27
C TYR A 577 -7.02 -24.85 7.76
N CYS A 578 -7.78 -23.85 7.35
CA CYS A 578 -8.06 -23.55 5.95
C CYS A 578 -6.80 -23.08 5.18
N GLN A 579 -5.93 -22.26 5.78
CA GLN A 579 -4.66 -21.86 5.16
C GLN A 579 -3.73 -23.05 4.94
N LEU A 580 -3.62 -23.95 5.93
CA LEU A 580 -2.87 -25.20 5.79
C LEU A 580 -3.42 -26.08 4.68
N LEU A 581 -4.75 -26.26 4.62
CA LEU A 581 -5.41 -27.07 3.59
C LEU A 581 -5.17 -26.51 2.18
N CYS A 582 -5.33 -25.20 1.98
CA CYS A 582 -5.03 -24.54 0.70
C CYS A 582 -3.55 -24.70 0.30
N GLY A 583 -2.63 -24.57 1.27
CA GLY A 583 -1.19 -24.74 1.06
C GLY A 583 -0.79 -26.16 0.70
N LEU A 584 -1.43 -27.19 1.29
CA LEU A 584 -1.18 -28.60 1.00
C LEU A 584 -1.69 -28.99 -0.39
N VAL A 585 -2.88 -28.50 -0.79
CA VAL A 585 -3.45 -28.79 -2.11
C VAL A 585 -2.62 -28.19 -3.25
N GLN A 586 -2.02 -27.01 -3.02
CA GLN A 586 -1.21 -26.29 -4.00
C GLN A 586 0.30 -26.53 -3.83
N ARG A 587 0.69 -27.61 -3.16
CA ARG A 587 2.07 -27.82 -2.67
C ARG A 587 3.16 -27.72 -3.74
N ASP A 588 2.85 -28.10 -4.98
CA ASP A 588 3.80 -28.14 -6.09
C ASP A 588 4.01 -26.77 -6.75
N GLU A 589 3.30 -25.74 -6.31
CA GLU A 589 3.50 -24.35 -6.74
C GLU A 589 4.27 -23.53 -5.68
N VAL A 590 4.46 -24.06 -4.48
CA VAL A 590 4.98 -23.32 -3.32
C VAL A 590 6.49 -23.14 -3.40
N VAL A 591 6.94 -21.88 -3.45
CA VAL A 591 8.36 -21.48 -3.49
C VAL A 591 8.84 -20.81 -2.21
N SER A 592 7.93 -20.30 -1.38
CA SER A 592 8.26 -19.80 -0.03
C SER A 592 7.15 -20.11 0.97
N VAL A 593 7.54 -20.32 2.23
CA VAL A 593 6.62 -20.57 3.36
C VAL A 593 6.99 -19.62 4.47
N GLY A 594 6.01 -19.00 5.13
CA GLY A 594 6.31 -17.96 6.09
C GLY A 594 5.14 -17.49 6.94
N ALA A 595 5.48 -16.77 7.99
CA ALA A 595 4.58 -16.00 8.83
C ALA A 595 5.32 -14.71 9.23
N LEU A 596 4.62 -13.69 9.73
CA LEU A 596 5.29 -12.43 10.11
C LEU A 596 6.41 -12.66 11.15
N TYR A 597 6.14 -13.51 12.15
CA TYR A 597 7.08 -13.84 13.22
C TYR A 597 7.29 -15.35 13.34
N ALA A 598 8.52 -15.75 13.65
CA ALA A 598 8.93 -17.14 13.77
C ALA A 598 8.08 -18.01 14.70
N PRO A 599 7.67 -17.56 15.91
CA PRO A 599 6.83 -18.37 16.80
C PRO A 599 5.50 -18.77 16.17
N VAL A 600 4.90 -17.90 15.35
CA VAL A 600 3.63 -18.20 14.67
C VAL A 600 3.80 -19.37 13.70
N LEU A 601 4.92 -19.41 12.97
CA LEU A 601 5.20 -20.52 12.06
C LEU A 601 5.44 -21.84 12.81
N VAL A 602 6.17 -21.80 13.93
CA VAL A 602 6.37 -22.99 14.79
C VAL A 602 5.03 -23.51 15.30
N GLN A 603 4.13 -22.62 15.73
CA GLN A 603 2.80 -22.98 16.18
C GLN A 603 1.95 -23.60 15.06
N VAL A 604 2.03 -23.06 13.84
CA VAL A 604 1.34 -23.64 12.68
C VAL A 604 1.83 -25.07 12.40
N ILE A 605 3.12 -25.34 12.59
CA ILE A 605 3.68 -26.70 12.46
C ILE A 605 3.13 -27.62 13.57
N HIS A 606 3.06 -27.16 14.83
CA HIS A 606 2.42 -27.93 15.91
C HIS A 606 0.94 -28.20 15.64
N PHE A 607 0.24 -27.23 15.06
CA PHE A 607 -1.16 -27.42 14.65
C PHE A 607 -1.28 -28.48 13.56
N LEU A 608 -0.37 -28.46 12.57
CA LEU A 608 -0.28 -29.51 11.55
C LEU A 608 0.00 -30.89 12.17
N GLU A 609 0.90 -30.99 13.16
CA GLU A 609 1.18 -32.24 13.91
C GLU A 609 -0.08 -32.83 14.54
N LYS A 610 -1.00 -31.98 15.00
CA LYS A 610 -2.26 -32.39 15.62
C LYS A 610 -3.36 -32.75 14.61
N PHE A 611 -3.45 -32.03 13.50
CA PHE A 611 -4.59 -32.10 12.57
C PHE A 611 -4.29 -32.74 11.21
N TRP A 612 -3.06 -33.21 10.93
CA TRP A 612 -2.70 -33.76 9.61
C TRP A 612 -3.59 -34.92 9.15
N LYS A 613 -4.08 -35.76 10.07
CA LYS A 613 -4.99 -36.89 9.73
C LYS A 613 -6.32 -36.38 9.16
N GLU A 614 -6.85 -35.31 9.76
CA GLU A 614 -8.10 -34.69 9.32
C GLU A 614 -7.89 -33.94 8.00
N LEU A 615 -6.79 -33.21 7.87
CA LEU A 615 -6.40 -32.53 6.63
C LEU A 615 -6.26 -33.53 5.47
N ALA A 616 -5.59 -34.66 5.70
CA ALA A 616 -5.47 -35.73 4.71
C ALA A 616 -6.84 -36.34 4.36
N SER A 617 -7.73 -36.53 5.33
CA SER A 617 -9.09 -37.01 5.10
C SER A 617 -9.92 -36.03 4.26
N ASN A 618 -9.80 -34.72 4.50
CA ASN A 618 -10.46 -33.69 3.68
C ASN A 618 -9.93 -33.70 2.23
N ILE A 619 -8.62 -33.82 2.05
CA ILE A 619 -8.00 -33.95 0.70
C ILE A 619 -8.45 -35.23 -0.01
N ARG A 620 -8.53 -36.35 0.72
CA ARG A 620 -8.97 -37.64 0.19
C ARG A 620 -10.43 -37.62 -0.25
N SER A 621 -11.29 -36.91 0.49
CA SER A 621 -12.74 -36.87 0.21
C SER A 621 -13.18 -35.71 -0.68
N GLY A 622 -12.34 -34.67 -0.86
CA GLY A 622 -12.74 -33.44 -1.52
C GLY A 622 -13.70 -32.57 -0.69
N HIS A 623 -13.87 -32.87 0.60
CA HIS A 623 -14.81 -32.18 1.48
C HIS A 623 -14.13 -31.54 2.69
N VAL A 624 -14.53 -30.30 2.99
CA VAL A 624 -14.07 -29.56 4.17
C VAL A 624 -14.83 -30.05 5.40
N SER A 625 -14.14 -30.17 6.54
CA SER A 625 -14.73 -30.59 7.81
C SER A 625 -15.90 -29.71 8.27
N GLU A 626 -16.94 -30.33 8.86
CA GLU A 626 -18.18 -29.65 9.25
C GLU A 626 -18.03 -28.60 10.35
N TRP A 627 -16.96 -28.66 11.15
CA TRP A 627 -16.69 -27.65 12.18
C TRP A 627 -16.17 -26.32 11.60
N ILE A 628 -15.83 -26.29 10.31
CA ILE A 628 -15.60 -25.05 9.57
C ILE A 628 -16.96 -24.43 9.25
N THR A 629 -17.38 -23.52 10.13
CA THR A 629 -18.71 -22.89 10.12
C THR A 629 -18.70 -21.54 9.38
N ASP A 630 -17.53 -20.93 9.20
CA ASP A 630 -17.38 -19.71 8.41
C ASP A 630 -17.61 -20.00 6.93
N LEU A 631 -18.68 -19.42 6.37
CA LEU A 631 -19.10 -19.68 4.98
C LEU A 631 -18.04 -19.22 3.97
N GLY A 632 -17.38 -18.08 4.22
CA GLY A 632 -16.34 -17.56 3.33
C GLY A 632 -15.13 -18.51 3.25
N CYS A 633 -14.70 -19.05 4.39
CA CYS A 633 -13.68 -20.09 4.43
C CYS A 633 -14.14 -21.35 3.71
N ARG A 634 -15.34 -21.84 4.01
CA ARG A 634 -15.85 -23.09 3.44
C ARG A 634 -15.94 -23.02 1.92
N ASP A 635 -16.56 -21.98 1.38
CA ASP A 635 -16.78 -21.83 -0.06
C ASP A 635 -15.46 -21.65 -0.82
N SER A 636 -14.59 -20.76 -0.34
CA SER A 636 -13.29 -20.50 -0.99
C SER A 636 -12.35 -21.72 -0.92
N VAL A 637 -12.33 -22.44 0.21
CA VAL A 637 -11.49 -23.65 0.35
C VAL A 637 -12.05 -24.80 -0.46
N SER A 638 -13.37 -25.00 -0.49
CA SER A 638 -13.99 -26.03 -1.33
C SER A 638 -13.68 -25.83 -2.81
N ALA A 639 -13.65 -24.58 -3.29
CA ALA A 639 -13.24 -24.26 -4.65
C ALA A 639 -11.78 -24.65 -4.96
N ILE A 640 -10.86 -24.48 -3.99
CA ILE A 640 -9.44 -24.85 -4.14
C ILE A 640 -9.23 -26.36 -4.00
N LEU A 641 -9.91 -26.99 -3.05
CA LEU A 641 -9.81 -28.41 -2.76
C LEU A 641 -10.19 -29.21 -4.01
N GLY A 642 -11.33 -28.84 -4.62
CA GLY A 642 -11.82 -29.41 -5.87
C GLY A 642 -12.19 -30.87 -5.73
N GLU A 643 -11.83 -31.68 -6.74
CA GLU A 643 -12.10 -33.11 -6.75
C GLU A 643 -11.25 -33.89 -5.70
N PRO A 644 -11.73 -35.06 -5.24
CA PRO A 644 -10.98 -35.95 -4.34
C PRO A 644 -9.57 -36.29 -4.85
N LYS A 645 -8.54 -36.12 -4.00
CA LYS A 645 -7.13 -36.38 -4.33
C LYS A 645 -6.51 -37.43 -3.39
N PRO A 646 -6.87 -38.72 -3.52
CA PRO A 646 -6.41 -39.78 -2.61
C PRO A 646 -4.89 -39.96 -2.62
N GLU A 647 -4.24 -39.85 -3.78
CA GLU A 647 -2.78 -39.99 -3.89
C GLU A 647 -2.02 -38.91 -3.10
N LEU A 648 -2.53 -37.67 -3.12
CA LEU A 648 -1.98 -36.57 -2.34
C LEU A 648 -2.18 -36.80 -0.84
N ALA A 649 -3.36 -37.29 -0.44
CA ALA A 649 -3.62 -37.63 0.94
C ALA A 649 -2.67 -38.73 1.45
N ASP A 650 -2.48 -39.81 0.69
CA ASP A 650 -1.57 -40.91 1.04
C ASP A 650 -0.12 -40.42 1.20
N LEU A 651 0.32 -39.49 0.34
CA LEU A 651 1.64 -38.86 0.46
C LEU A 651 1.77 -38.04 1.75
N ILE A 652 0.77 -37.22 2.09
CA ILE A 652 0.77 -36.43 3.31
C ILE A 652 0.77 -37.33 4.55
N GLU A 653 -0.03 -38.39 4.56
CA GLU A 653 -0.07 -39.37 5.66
C GLU A 653 1.28 -40.09 5.81
N LYS A 654 1.92 -40.46 4.69
CA LYS A 654 3.25 -41.08 4.70
C LYS A 654 4.31 -40.16 5.27
N GLU A 655 4.30 -38.87 4.93
CA GLU A 655 5.30 -37.90 5.39
C GLU A 655 5.08 -37.46 6.84
N CYS A 656 3.82 -37.23 7.24
CA CYS A 656 3.47 -36.84 8.61
C CYS A 656 3.49 -38.02 9.60
N GLY A 657 3.31 -39.25 9.11
CA GLY A 657 3.37 -40.48 9.92
C GLY A 657 4.79 -40.93 10.31
N LYS A 658 5.84 -40.24 9.82
CA LYS A 658 7.23 -40.53 10.18
C LYS A 658 7.54 -40.15 11.63
N LYS A 659 8.45 -40.90 12.26
CA LYS A 659 8.91 -40.65 13.64
C LYS A 659 9.64 -39.31 13.82
N SER A 660 10.27 -38.79 12.77
CA SER A 660 10.98 -37.50 12.79
C SER A 660 10.36 -36.50 11.81
N TRP A 661 10.13 -35.30 12.33
CA TRP A 661 9.61 -34.15 11.59
C TRP A 661 10.70 -33.22 11.07
N GLN A 662 11.98 -33.63 11.17
CA GLN A 662 13.11 -32.87 10.61
C GLN A 662 12.93 -32.68 9.11
N GLY A 663 12.90 -31.45 8.61
CA GLY A 663 12.68 -31.16 7.19
C GLY A 663 11.25 -31.37 6.71
N ILE A 664 10.26 -31.44 7.60
CA ILE A 664 8.86 -31.62 7.20
C ILE A 664 8.39 -30.57 6.17
N ILE A 665 8.86 -29.31 6.27
CA ILE A 665 8.47 -28.25 5.33
C ILE A 665 8.95 -28.60 3.92
N SER A 666 10.21 -29.00 3.75
CA SER A 666 10.76 -29.37 2.44
C SER A 666 10.22 -30.70 1.92
N ARG A 667 9.71 -31.60 2.79
CA ARG A 667 9.03 -32.83 2.36
C ARG A 667 7.60 -32.58 1.88
N LEU A 668 6.85 -31.76 2.61
CA LEU A 668 5.48 -31.41 2.24
C LEU A 668 5.44 -30.43 1.05
N TRP A 669 6.37 -29.47 1.01
CA TRP A 669 6.47 -28.45 -0.03
C TRP A 669 7.85 -28.49 -0.70
N PRO A 670 8.06 -29.40 -1.67
CA PRO A 670 9.39 -29.74 -2.19
C PRO A 670 10.03 -28.64 -3.03
N LYS A 671 9.26 -27.68 -3.55
CA LYS A 671 9.79 -26.55 -4.32
C LYS A 671 10.14 -25.33 -3.44
N THR A 672 9.92 -25.40 -2.13
CA THR A 672 10.23 -24.32 -1.19
C THR A 672 11.73 -23.98 -1.24
N LYS A 673 12.04 -22.70 -1.42
CA LYS A 673 13.41 -22.18 -1.52
C LYS A 673 13.85 -21.40 -0.29
N CYS A 674 12.92 -20.84 0.46
CA CYS A 674 13.20 -20.05 1.65
C CYS A 674 12.02 -20.01 2.63
N ILE A 675 12.33 -19.69 3.88
CA ILE A 675 11.36 -19.42 4.94
C ILE A 675 11.29 -17.91 5.17
N GLU A 676 10.13 -17.30 4.94
CA GLU A 676 9.92 -15.87 5.12
C GLU A 676 9.40 -15.58 6.53
N SER A 677 10.26 -15.08 7.41
CA SER A 677 9.88 -14.74 8.80
C SER A 677 10.89 -13.79 9.44
N VAL A 678 10.42 -12.91 10.32
CA VAL A 678 11.34 -12.16 11.18
C VAL A 678 11.98 -13.12 12.18
N VAL A 679 13.31 -13.21 12.11
CA VAL A 679 14.18 -14.08 12.92
C VAL A 679 15.27 -13.27 13.65
N THR A 680 15.13 -11.95 13.70
CA THR A 680 16.06 -11.03 14.38
C THR A 680 15.56 -10.66 15.78
N GLY A 681 16.45 -10.15 16.63
CA GLY A 681 16.16 -9.81 18.03
C GLY A 681 15.67 -11.02 18.82
N ALA A 682 14.64 -10.82 19.65
CA ALA A 682 13.96 -11.89 20.40
C ALA A 682 13.56 -13.12 19.56
N MET A 683 13.32 -12.96 18.26
CA MET A 683 12.85 -14.05 17.40
C MET A 683 13.98 -15.02 17.01
N ALA A 684 15.25 -14.62 17.19
CA ALA A 684 16.41 -15.45 16.86
C ALA A 684 16.44 -16.79 17.62
N GLN A 685 15.79 -16.86 18.79
CA GLN A 685 15.64 -18.08 19.58
C GLN A 685 14.97 -19.23 18.82
N TYR A 686 14.15 -18.92 17.81
CA TYR A 686 13.40 -19.91 17.03
C TYR A 686 14.17 -20.42 15.82
N ILE A 687 15.37 -19.89 15.55
CA ILE A 687 16.22 -20.32 14.42
C ILE A 687 16.46 -21.84 14.46
N PRO A 688 16.90 -22.46 15.57
CA PRO A 688 17.17 -23.90 15.60
C PRO A 688 15.92 -24.76 15.28
N ALA A 689 14.76 -24.35 15.78
CA ALA A 689 13.48 -25.03 15.49
C ALA A 689 13.11 -24.90 14.00
N LEU A 690 13.23 -23.71 13.41
CA LEU A 690 12.96 -23.50 11.99
C LEU A 690 13.96 -24.22 11.09
N GLU A 691 15.25 -24.25 11.45
CA GLU A 691 16.29 -25.02 10.75
C GLU A 691 15.99 -26.52 10.79
N PHE A 692 15.57 -27.03 11.95
CA PHE A 692 15.12 -28.41 12.11
C PHE A 692 13.94 -28.75 11.20
N TYR A 693 12.85 -27.96 11.23
CA TYR A 693 11.65 -28.26 10.43
C TYR A 693 11.82 -27.97 8.93
N SER A 694 12.71 -27.07 8.55
CA SER A 694 12.95 -26.70 7.16
C SER A 694 14.06 -27.51 6.48
N ASN A 695 14.91 -28.21 7.26
CA ASN A 695 16.15 -28.82 6.80
C ASN A 695 17.16 -27.78 6.30
N ASN A 696 17.40 -26.75 7.12
CA ASN A 696 18.33 -25.64 6.83
C ASN A 696 18.00 -24.84 5.57
N LEU A 697 16.72 -24.63 5.26
CA LEU A 697 16.36 -23.67 4.21
C LEU A 697 16.73 -22.24 4.66
N PRO A 698 17.11 -21.35 3.72
CA PRO A 698 17.39 -19.95 4.03
C PRO A 698 16.24 -19.29 4.80
N LEU A 699 16.55 -18.72 5.97
CA LEU A 699 15.61 -17.94 6.78
C LEU A 699 15.72 -16.46 6.41
N VAL A 700 14.63 -15.88 5.91
CA VAL A 700 14.61 -14.56 5.29
C VAL A 700 13.76 -13.60 6.11
N SER A 701 14.40 -12.58 6.67
CA SER A 701 13.71 -11.43 7.27
C SER A 701 13.67 -10.28 6.26
N MET A 702 12.51 -10.08 5.61
CA MET A 702 12.39 -9.18 4.46
C MET A 702 12.37 -7.68 4.80
N PHE A 703 11.71 -7.28 5.89
CA PHE A 703 11.49 -5.87 6.21
C PHE A 703 11.54 -5.61 7.70
N TYR A 704 11.74 -4.33 8.05
CA TYR A 704 11.76 -3.81 9.41
C TYR A 704 10.75 -2.68 9.53
N GLY A 705 9.81 -2.82 10.47
CA GLY A 705 8.67 -1.94 10.62
C GLY A 705 8.07 -1.97 12.02
N SER A 706 7.32 -0.93 12.34
CA SER A 706 6.58 -0.78 13.59
C SER A 706 5.15 -0.29 13.30
N SER A 707 4.34 -0.03 14.34
CA SER A 707 2.99 0.52 14.12
C SER A 707 3.01 2.01 13.75
N GLU A 708 4.12 2.68 14.06
CA GLU A 708 4.39 4.09 13.80
C GLU A 708 4.72 4.33 12.32
N THR A 709 5.51 3.44 11.71
CA THR A 709 5.91 3.51 10.29
C THR A 709 6.60 2.23 9.82
N LEU A 710 6.76 2.06 8.50
CA LEU A 710 7.69 1.09 7.92
C LEU A 710 9.08 1.76 7.82
N LEU A 711 10.11 1.14 8.38
CA LEU A 711 11.43 1.77 8.48
C LEU A 711 12.36 1.38 7.32
N GLY A 712 12.46 0.09 7.01
CA GLY A 712 13.45 -0.39 6.04
C GLY A 712 13.21 -1.79 5.51
N ILE A 713 14.03 -2.19 4.55
CA ILE A 713 13.99 -3.52 3.90
C ILE A 713 15.37 -4.18 3.91
N ASN A 714 15.41 -5.51 3.87
CA ASN A 714 16.64 -6.27 3.74
C ASN A 714 17.01 -6.44 2.26
N VAL A 715 18.02 -5.71 1.81
CA VAL A 715 18.51 -5.75 0.42
C VAL A 715 19.35 -6.99 0.11
N ASN A 716 19.82 -7.71 1.15
CA ASN A 716 20.52 -8.99 1.03
C ASN A 716 19.76 -10.10 1.78
N PRO A 717 18.63 -10.56 1.23
CA PRO A 717 17.69 -11.43 1.94
C PRO A 717 18.23 -12.82 2.28
N LEU A 718 19.26 -13.30 1.58
CA LEU A 718 19.87 -14.63 1.79
C LEU A 718 21.06 -14.60 2.74
N SER A 719 21.32 -13.48 3.40
CA SER A 719 22.30 -13.40 4.49
C SER A 719 21.95 -14.35 5.63
N LYS A 720 22.96 -14.78 6.40
CA LYS A 720 22.71 -15.59 7.60
C LYS A 720 21.88 -14.78 8.60
N PRO A 721 21.00 -15.41 9.40
CA PRO A 721 20.13 -14.71 10.35
C PRO A 721 20.85 -13.72 11.28
N GLN A 722 22.07 -14.06 11.70
CA GLN A 722 22.92 -13.23 12.57
C GLN A 722 23.51 -11.99 11.88
N ASP A 723 23.57 -11.98 10.54
CA ASP A 723 24.18 -10.92 9.73
C ASP A 723 23.13 -10.00 9.10
N VAL A 724 21.83 -10.26 9.36
CA VAL A 724 20.71 -9.49 8.79
C VAL A 724 20.85 -8.02 9.14
N SER A 725 20.78 -7.18 8.11
CA SER A 725 20.80 -5.72 8.21
C SER A 725 19.70 -5.13 7.32
N TYR A 726 19.02 -4.11 7.81
CA TYR A 726 17.93 -3.45 7.11
C TYR A 726 18.39 -2.09 6.59
N THR A 727 18.27 -1.89 5.28
CA THR A 727 18.47 -0.60 4.63
C THR A 727 17.20 0.24 4.86
N PHE A 728 17.34 1.38 5.51
CA PHE A 728 16.20 2.29 5.73
C PHE A 728 15.68 2.82 4.39
N LEU A 729 14.39 3.12 4.31
CA LEU A 729 13.77 3.70 3.12
C LEU A 729 13.50 5.19 3.37
N PRO A 730 14.32 6.11 2.81
CA PRO A 730 14.30 7.54 3.15
C PRO A 730 12.97 8.24 2.85
N ASN A 731 12.13 7.68 1.99
CA ASN A 731 10.83 8.26 1.63
C ASN A 731 9.71 7.93 2.61
N MET A 732 9.89 6.98 3.54
CA MET A 732 8.82 6.44 4.39
C MET A 732 8.39 7.39 5.52
N SER A 733 9.36 8.04 6.15
CA SER A 733 9.20 8.99 7.27
C SER A 733 10.52 9.77 7.42
N TYR A 734 10.52 10.86 8.17
CA TYR A 734 11.76 11.52 8.55
C TYR A 734 12.37 10.82 9.77
N PHE A 735 13.65 10.49 9.69
CA PHE A 735 14.39 9.68 10.66
C PHE A 735 15.56 10.48 11.24
N GLU A 736 15.58 10.57 12.57
CA GLU A 736 16.74 11.02 13.34
C GLU A 736 17.19 9.88 14.26
N PHE A 737 18.38 10.00 14.86
CA PHE A 737 18.99 8.95 15.65
C PHE A 737 19.67 9.52 16.89
N ILE A 738 19.31 9.03 18.07
CA ILE A 738 20.02 9.33 19.32
C ILE A 738 21.19 8.37 19.44
N HIS A 739 22.40 8.87 19.62
CA HIS A 739 23.56 8.03 19.87
C HIS A 739 23.48 7.38 21.26
N VAL A 740 23.72 6.07 21.32
CA VAL A 740 23.72 5.25 22.53
C VAL A 740 25.17 4.91 22.88
N GLY A 741 25.61 5.32 24.08
CA GLY A 741 26.95 5.05 24.58
C GLY A 741 27.18 3.56 24.85
N VAL A 742 28.45 3.18 25.05
CA VAL A 742 28.87 1.79 25.33
C VAL A 742 28.21 1.24 26.60
N ASP A 743 27.91 2.11 27.57
CA ASP A 743 27.24 1.76 28.83
C ASP A 743 25.70 1.70 28.71
N GLY A 744 25.15 1.93 27.50
CA GLY A 744 23.71 1.90 27.24
C GLY A 744 22.96 3.19 27.58
N GLU A 745 23.66 4.23 28.03
CA GLU A 745 23.10 5.57 28.29
C GLU A 745 23.03 6.43 27.02
N ASP A 746 22.00 7.28 26.93
CA ASP A 746 21.83 8.21 25.82
C ASP A 746 22.84 9.35 25.94
N THR A 747 23.66 9.57 24.92
CA THR A 747 24.63 10.68 24.94
C THR A 747 23.96 12.04 24.64
N SER A 748 22.65 12.06 24.42
CA SER A 748 21.84 13.20 23.96
C SER A 748 22.24 13.80 22.61
N GLU A 749 23.23 13.21 21.92
CA GLU A 749 23.63 13.59 20.57
C GLU A 749 22.63 12.99 19.56
N ILE A 750 22.00 13.86 18.77
CA ILE A 750 21.00 13.49 17.75
C ILE A 750 21.58 13.79 16.37
N VAL A 751 21.55 12.79 15.49
CA VAL A 751 22.06 12.88 14.11
C VAL A 751 20.97 12.55 13.09
N ASP A 752 21.09 13.08 11.86
CA ASP A 752 20.22 12.70 10.75
C ASP A 752 20.55 11.29 10.24
N LEU A 753 19.62 10.71 9.47
CA LEU A 753 19.81 9.41 8.81
C LEU A 753 21.17 9.25 8.10
N VAL A 754 21.62 10.27 7.36
CA VAL A 754 22.86 10.18 6.56
C VAL A 754 24.14 10.46 7.38
N ASP A 755 24.00 10.90 8.64
CA ASP A 755 25.12 11.33 9.48
C ASP A 755 25.52 10.28 10.55
N VAL A 756 24.85 9.12 10.55
CA VAL A 756 25.19 8.01 11.46
C VAL A 756 26.59 7.44 11.16
N LYS A 757 27.27 6.93 12.18
CA LYS A 757 28.64 6.42 12.06
C LYS A 757 28.65 4.89 12.06
N LEU A 758 29.45 4.30 11.18
CA LEU A 758 29.66 2.85 11.10
C LEU A 758 30.08 2.27 12.45
N GLY A 759 29.45 1.17 12.86
CA GLY A 759 29.67 0.52 14.15
C GLY A 759 29.01 1.21 15.35
N GLY A 760 28.48 2.42 15.19
CA GLY A 760 27.77 3.17 16.23
C GLY A 760 26.40 2.56 16.55
N TYR A 761 25.95 2.79 17.79
CA TYR A 761 24.66 2.34 18.29
C TYR A 761 23.72 3.51 18.43
N TYR A 762 22.48 3.34 17.98
CA TYR A 762 21.52 4.42 17.88
C TYR A 762 20.10 3.99 18.23
N GLU A 763 19.34 4.89 18.85
CA GLU A 763 17.90 4.78 18.99
C GLU A 763 17.20 5.63 17.91
N PRO A 764 16.34 5.06 17.06
CA PRO A 764 15.68 5.81 16.01
C PRO A 764 14.54 6.67 16.57
N LEU A 765 14.45 7.87 16.03
CA LEU A 765 13.36 8.83 16.21
C LEU A 765 12.58 8.94 14.91
N VAL A 766 11.25 8.91 15.01
CA VAL A 766 10.37 8.95 13.84
C VAL A 766 9.52 10.22 13.85
N THR A 767 9.49 10.88 12.69
CA THR A 767 8.50 11.90 12.35
C THR A 767 7.73 11.44 11.10
N ASN A 768 6.43 11.12 11.25
CA ASN A 768 5.69 10.38 10.22
C ASN A 768 4.70 11.25 9.41
N TYR A 769 4.23 10.71 8.27
CA TYR A 769 3.25 11.38 7.39
C TYR A 769 1.86 11.56 7.98
N SER A 770 1.53 10.80 9.03
CA SER A 770 0.28 11.03 9.74
C SER A 770 0.29 12.33 10.51
N GLY A 771 1.45 12.99 10.66
CA GLY A 771 1.58 14.22 11.46
C GLY A 771 1.51 13.99 12.96
N SER A 772 0.99 12.84 13.41
CA SER A 772 0.75 12.60 14.83
C SER A 772 1.99 12.34 15.68
N LEU A 773 3.12 12.02 15.05
CA LEU A 773 4.38 11.73 15.72
C LEU A 773 5.46 12.65 15.19
N HIS A 774 6.08 13.40 16.08
CA HIS A 774 7.22 14.27 15.79
C HIS A 774 8.34 13.97 16.78
N ARG A 775 9.51 13.58 16.26
CA ARG A 775 10.69 13.15 17.04
C ARG A 775 10.34 12.12 18.11
N SER A 776 9.46 11.18 17.76
CA SER A 776 8.97 10.16 18.69
C SER A 776 10.00 9.04 18.81
N ARG A 777 10.34 8.68 20.04
CA ARG A 777 11.21 7.55 20.37
C ARG A 777 10.52 6.24 20.02
N VAL A 778 11.15 5.43 19.17
CA VAL A 778 10.67 4.07 18.88
C VAL A 778 11.00 3.10 20.04
N GLY A 779 12.13 3.34 20.71
CA GLY A 779 12.61 2.52 21.83
C GLY A 779 13.39 1.27 21.42
N ASP A 780 13.82 1.19 20.15
CA ASP A 780 14.69 0.15 19.64
C ASP A 780 16.15 0.64 19.62
N VAL A 781 17.11 -0.26 19.78
CA VAL A 781 18.54 0.03 19.65
C VAL A 781 19.05 -0.67 18.40
N LEU A 782 19.70 0.11 17.52
CA LEU A 782 20.17 -0.31 16.21
C LEU A 782 21.67 -0.08 16.10
N GLN A 783 22.39 -1.02 15.48
CA GLN A 783 23.81 -0.86 15.16
C GLN A 783 23.99 -0.59 13.67
N VAL A 784 24.76 0.42 13.30
CA VAL A 784 25.11 0.68 11.89
C VAL A 784 26.11 -0.38 11.43
N THR A 785 25.74 -1.18 10.44
CA THR A 785 26.58 -2.28 9.92
C THR A 785 27.19 -1.98 8.56
N GLY A 786 26.66 -1.00 7.84
CA GLY A 786 27.11 -0.65 6.50
C GLY A 786 26.25 0.44 5.89
N PHE A 787 26.46 0.69 4.60
CA PHE A 787 25.68 1.62 3.80
C PHE A 787 25.36 0.95 2.46
N TYR A 788 24.11 1.08 2.03
CA TYR A 788 23.70 0.77 0.66
C TYR A 788 23.56 2.10 -0.08
N ASN A 789 24.43 2.34 -1.06
CA ASN A 789 24.66 3.67 -1.62
C ASN A 789 24.94 4.69 -0.51
N ASN A 790 24.12 5.74 -0.39
CA ASN A 790 24.27 6.78 0.63
C ASN A 790 23.34 6.55 1.85
N THR A 791 22.67 5.40 1.94
CA THR A 791 21.70 5.11 3.00
C THR A 791 22.25 4.08 3.98
N PRO A 792 22.23 4.33 5.29
CA PRO A 792 22.74 3.38 6.28
C PRO A 792 21.91 2.10 6.34
N GLN A 793 22.62 1.02 6.68
CA GLN A 793 22.06 -0.29 7.01
C GLN A 793 22.21 -0.53 8.50
N PHE A 794 21.12 -0.99 9.12
CA PHE A 794 21.06 -1.20 10.54
C PHE A 794 20.78 -2.66 10.89
N ARG A 795 21.56 -3.20 11.82
CA ARG A 795 21.23 -4.44 12.52
C ARG A 795 20.40 -4.10 13.75
N PHE A 796 19.31 -4.82 13.92
CA PHE A 796 18.52 -4.74 15.15
C PHE A 796 19.29 -5.38 16.30
N VAL A 797 19.45 -4.64 17.42
CA VAL A 797 20.15 -5.13 18.61
C VAL A 797 19.15 -5.57 19.67
N ARG A 798 18.34 -4.63 20.19
CA ARG A 798 17.39 -4.90 21.30
C ARG A 798 16.31 -3.83 21.40
N ARG A 799 15.33 -4.06 22.27
CA ARG A 799 14.40 -3.03 22.74
C ARG A 799 14.85 -2.51 24.12
N LYS A 800 14.77 -1.19 24.35
CA LYS A 800 15.38 -0.54 25.54
C LYS A 800 14.76 -0.94 26.88
N ASN A 801 13.47 -1.33 26.90
CA ASN A 801 12.65 -1.46 28.13
C ASN A 801 12.38 -2.91 28.59
N THR A 802 13.25 -3.88 28.29
CA THR A 802 13.12 -5.23 28.86
C THR A 802 14.39 -5.58 29.63
N VAL A 803 14.30 -5.56 30.96
CA VAL A 803 15.40 -5.88 31.88
C VAL A 803 14.92 -6.95 32.86
N LEU A 804 15.75 -7.98 33.04
CA LEU A 804 15.64 -8.93 34.16
C LEU A 804 16.57 -8.41 35.27
N CYS A 805 16.05 -8.27 36.48
CA CYS A 805 16.80 -7.73 37.62
C CYS A 805 16.20 -8.29 38.90
N VAL A 806 17.04 -8.85 39.78
CA VAL A 806 16.66 -9.33 41.11
C VAL A 806 17.20 -8.41 42.20
N ASP A 807 18.39 -7.83 42.02
CA ASP A 807 19.00 -6.89 42.97
C ASP A 807 19.34 -5.55 42.29
N LEU A 808 20.62 -5.28 42.00
CA LEU A 808 21.12 -4.04 41.38
C LEU A 808 21.60 -4.26 39.94
N GLU A 809 21.57 -5.50 39.44
CA GLU A 809 22.07 -5.89 38.13
C GLU A 809 20.99 -5.78 37.05
N PRO A 810 21.08 -4.81 36.12
CA PRO A 810 20.29 -4.90 34.91
C PRO A 810 20.87 -6.01 34.02
N THR A 811 20.14 -7.11 33.85
CA THR A 811 20.43 -8.08 32.78
C THR A 811 19.59 -7.75 31.56
N THR A 812 20.26 -7.47 30.45
CA THR A 812 19.59 -7.07 29.22
C THR A 812 19.05 -8.28 28.46
N GLU A 813 18.11 -8.03 27.55
CA GLU A 813 17.63 -9.03 26.59
C GLU A 813 18.77 -9.71 25.82
N GLU A 814 19.79 -8.93 25.44
CA GLU A 814 20.95 -9.43 24.70
C GLU A 814 21.81 -10.39 25.53
N ASP A 815 22.02 -10.08 26.81
CA ASP A 815 22.76 -10.96 27.73
C ASP A 815 22.04 -12.29 27.91
N ILE A 816 20.71 -12.26 28.05
CA ILE A 816 19.86 -13.45 28.15
C ILE A 816 19.96 -14.29 26.87
N LEU A 817 19.80 -13.69 25.70
CA LEU A 817 19.85 -14.40 24.42
C LEU A 817 21.24 -14.99 24.15
N LYS A 818 22.32 -14.28 24.50
CA LYS A 818 23.70 -14.80 24.42
C LYS A 818 23.93 -15.97 25.37
N ALA A 819 23.44 -15.87 26.60
CA ALA A 819 23.55 -16.95 27.59
C ALA A 819 22.80 -18.20 27.13
N LEU A 820 21.57 -18.03 26.63
CA LEU A 820 20.76 -19.10 26.08
C LEU A 820 21.44 -19.76 24.85
N ALA A 821 21.99 -18.97 23.94
CA ALA A 821 22.68 -19.49 22.75
C ALA A 821 23.87 -20.38 23.14
N ARG A 822 24.68 -19.97 24.13
CA ARG A 822 25.78 -20.77 24.65
C ARG A 822 25.32 -22.03 25.36
N ALA A 823 24.30 -21.92 26.21
CA ALA A 823 23.77 -23.08 26.93
C ALA A 823 23.08 -24.09 25.97
N THR A 824 22.49 -23.62 24.88
CA THR A 824 21.89 -24.50 23.86
C THR A 824 22.91 -25.44 23.20
N VAL A 825 24.19 -25.07 23.15
CA VAL A 825 25.28 -25.98 22.70
C VAL A 825 25.40 -27.21 23.62
N VAL A 826 25.12 -27.06 24.91
CA VAL A 826 25.09 -28.20 25.85
C VAL A 826 23.99 -29.19 25.47
N LEU A 827 22.84 -28.69 24.99
CA LEU A 827 21.73 -29.51 24.51
C LEU A 827 22.03 -30.19 23.16
N GLU A 828 22.98 -29.70 22.35
CA GLU A 828 23.34 -30.33 21.07
C GLU A 828 23.87 -31.76 21.24
N SER A 829 24.55 -32.02 22.37
CA SER A 829 25.03 -33.34 22.78
C SER A 829 23.91 -34.31 23.20
N SER A 830 22.68 -33.81 23.32
CA SER A 830 21.47 -34.56 23.66
C SER A 830 20.50 -34.67 22.47
N ASP A 831 19.55 -35.60 22.57
CA ASP A 831 18.48 -35.77 21.58
C ASP A 831 17.35 -34.73 21.71
N LEU A 832 17.59 -33.61 22.39
CA LEU A 832 16.60 -32.57 22.67
C LEU A 832 16.81 -31.31 21.81
N ILE A 833 15.72 -30.59 21.55
CA ILE A 833 15.72 -29.25 20.95
C ILE A 833 14.89 -28.30 21.81
N LEU A 834 15.35 -27.05 21.91
CA LEU A 834 14.60 -25.98 22.56
C LEU A 834 13.55 -25.42 21.58
N THR A 835 12.27 -25.46 21.95
CA THR A 835 11.15 -24.96 21.12
C THR A 835 10.59 -23.64 21.60
N GLY A 836 10.85 -23.24 22.84
CA GLY A 836 10.49 -21.92 23.37
C GLY A 836 11.06 -21.68 24.76
N PHE A 837 11.27 -20.41 25.12
CA PHE A 837 11.66 -20.03 26.47
C PHE A 837 11.03 -18.70 26.92
N THR A 838 11.01 -18.49 28.23
CA THR A 838 10.78 -17.19 28.87
C THR A 838 11.43 -17.18 30.25
N CYS A 839 11.60 -16.02 30.87
CA CYS A 839 12.20 -15.89 32.20
C CYS A 839 11.44 -14.89 33.08
N TYR A 840 11.75 -14.90 34.37
CA TYR A 840 11.38 -13.84 35.30
C TYR A 840 12.32 -13.84 36.51
N GLY A 841 12.34 -12.71 37.22
CA GLY A 841 13.12 -12.58 38.46
C GLY A 841 12.27 -12.99 39.65
N ASP A 842 12.63 -14.08 40.31
CA ASP A 842 11.93 -14.52 41.52
C ASP A 842 12.54 -13.84 42.75
N ILE A 843 11.81 -12.87 43.28
CA ILE A 843 12.14 -12.15 44.53
C ILE A 843 11.37 -12.69 45.74
N SER A 844 10.62 -13.80 45.57
CA SER A 844 9.90 -14.44 46.68
C SER A 844 10.82 -15.26 47.58
N THR A 845 12.00 -15.65 47.09
CA THR A 845 13.06 -16.30 47.84
C THR A 845 14.13 -15.29 48.28
N VAL A 846 14.85 -15.59 49.35
CA VAL A 846 15.99 -14.78 49.79
C VAL A 846 17.24 -15.67 49.90
N PRO A 847 18.29 -15.44 49.10
CA PRO A 847 18.37 -14.44 48.03
C PRO A 847 17.38 -14.73 46.88
N GLY A 848 16.95 -13.68 46.18
CA GLY A 848 16.15 -13.83 44.96
C GLY A 848 17.00 -14.45 43.86
N HIS A 849 16.38 -15.00 42.82
CA HIS A 849 17.13 -15.68 41.74
C HIS A 849 16.41 -15.61 40.39
N TYR A 850 17.14 -15.96 39.33
CA TYR A 850 16.58 -15.97 37.97
C TYR A 850 15.92 -17.31 37.69
N VAL A 851 14.70 -17.27 37.14
CA VAL A 851 13.96 -18.47 36.75
C VAL A 851 13.72 -18.45 35.24
N PHE A 852 14.12 -19.53 34.58
CA PHE A 852 13.93 -19.77 33.15
C PHE A 852 12.98 -20.92 32.90
N TYR A 853 11.90 -20.69 32.16
CA TYR A 853 11.02 -21.75 31.67
C TYR A 853 11.47 -22.19 30.29
N LEU A 854 11.74 -23.48 30.11
CA LEU A 854 12.16 -24.06 28.82
C LEU A 854 11.16 -25.12 28.36
N GLU A 855 10.69 -24.99 27.12
CA GLU A 855 9.94 -26.05 26.44
C GLU A 855 10.90 -26.84 25.53
N LEU A 856 11.04 -28.13 25.81
CA LEU A 856 11.96 -29.03 25.11
C LEU A 856 11.19 -30.08 24.31
N LYS A 857 11.73 -30.47 23.15
CA LYS A 857 11.19 -31.53 22.29
C LYS A 857 12.28 -32.52 21.92
N ALA A 858 11.95 -33.82 21.90
CA ALA A 858 12.88 -34.84 21.42
C ALA A 858 12.98 -34.82 19.88
N LYS A 859 14.19 -34.97 19.35
CA LYS A 859 14.48 -35.03 17.90
C LYS A 859 13.84 -36.26 17.24
N VAL A 860 13.67 -37.34 17.98
CA VAL A 860 13.09 -38.61 17.53
C VAL A 860 11.93 -39.00 18.44
N ASN A 861 10.77 -39.26 17.84
CA ASN A 861 9.59 -39.69 18.59
C ASN A 861 9.63 -41.22 18.81
N ASN A 862 9.87 -41.65 20.06
CA ASN A 862 10.02 -43.06 20.42
C ASN A 862 8.67 -43.77 20.69
N GLY A 863 7.54 -43.09 20.49
CA GLY A 863 6.19 -43.66 20.71
C GLY A 863 5.70 -43.60 22.14
N THR A 864 6.58 -43.27 23.09
CA THR A 864 6.25 -42.82 24.45
C THR A 864 6.35 -41.29 24.47
N ASN A 865 5.27 -40.58 24.80
CA ASN A 865 5.28 -39.11 24.97
C ASN A 865 6.08 -38.63 26.20
N VAL A 866 7.03 -39.43 26.68
CA VAL A 866 7.83 -39.17 27.89
C VAL A 866 9.18 -38.59 27.45
N LEU A 867 9.47 -37.36 27.87
CA LEU A 867 10.77 -36.72 27.69
C LEU A 867 11.77 -37.36 28.65
N GLU A 868 12.83 -37.97 28.13
CA GLU A 868 13.97 -38.42 28.94
C GLU A 868 14.88 -37.22 29.21
N LEU A 869 14.92 -36.78 30.47
CA LEU A 869 15.72 -35.64 30.92
C LEU A 869 16.97 -36.16 31.65
N ASP A 870 18.16 -35.85 31.13
CA ASP A 870 19.41 -36.11 31.84
C ASP A 870 19.68 -34.97 32.82
N ASN A 871 19.55 -35.27 34.12
CA ASN A 871 19.79 -34.32 35.20
C ASN A 871 21.18 -33.67 35.11
N LYS A 872 22.22 -34.39 34.69
CA LYS A 872 23.58 -33.82 34.60
C LYS A 872 23.67 -32.78 33.49
N VAL A 873 23.06 -33.06 32.34
CA VAL A 873 23.04 -32.14 31.19
C VAL A 873 22.29 -30.86 31.53
N LEU A 874 21.14 -30.97 32.23
CA LEU A 874 20.32 -29.80 32.58
C LEU A 874 20.91 -28.97 33.72
N VAL A 875 21.61 -29.58 34.67
CA VAL A 875 22.40 -28.83 35.67
C VAL A 875 23.56 -28.11 34.99
N GLU A 876 24.31 -28.78 34.10
CA GLU A 876 25.37 -28.13 33.32
C GLU A 876 24.84 -26.98 32.46
N TYR A 877 23.63 -27.13 31.89
CA TYR A 877 22.94 -26.06 31.17
C TYR A 877 22.72 -24.82 32.05
N CYS A 878 22.27 -25.01 33.30
CA CYS A 878 22.10 -23.92 34.26
C CYS A 878 23.44 -23.21 34.53
N CYS A 879 24.50 -23.99 34.74
CA CYS A 879 25.84 -23.47 35.00
C CYS A 879 26.37 -22.65 33.81
N VAL A 880 26.28 -23.17 32.58
CA VAL A 880 26.72 -22.46 31.37
C VAL A 880 25.92 -21.17 31.13
N MET A 881 24.62 -21.14 31.49
CA MET A 881 23.86 -19.90 31.48
C MET A 881 24.40 -18.88 32.47
N GLU A 882 24.60 -19.23 33.75
CA GLU A 882 25.17 -18.31 34.75
C GLU A 882 26.57 -17.79 34.34
N GLU A 883 27.42 -18.66 33.79
CA GLU A 883 28.76 -18.33 33.30
C GLU A 883 28.75 -17.32 32.14
N SER A 884 27.66 -17.28 31.38
CA SER A 884 27.51 -16.43 30.20
C SER A 884 26.83 -15.08 30.48
N LEU A 885 26.31 -14.89 31.69
CA LEU A 885 25.73 -13.62 32.13
C LEU A 885 26.82 -12.59 32.48
N SER A 886 26.38 -11.35 32.68
CA SER A 886 27.29 -10.19 32.87
C SER A 886 28.25 -10.40 34.05
N GLY A 887 29.41 -9.73 34.00
CA GLY A 887 30.38 -9.78 35.10
C GLY A 887 29.81 -9.27 36.43
N ILE A 888 28.82 -8.37 36.39
CA ILE A 888 28.10 -7.89 37.57
C ILE A 888 27.25 -9.01 38.17
N TYR A 889 26.45 -9.71 37.35
CA TYR A 889 25.67 -10.87 37.79
C TYR A 889 26.57 -11.94 38.42
N ARG A 890 27.67 -12.32 37.74
CA ARG A 890 28.61 -13.34 38.23
C ARG A 890 29.27 -12.94 39.55
N ARG A 891 29.59 -11.66 39.75
CA ARG A 891 30.11 -11.13 41.03
C ARG A 891 29.06 -11.20 42.14
N LEU A 892 27.83 -10.78 41.88
CA LEU A 892 26.74 -10.80 42.85
C LEU A 892 26.38 -12.24 43.27
N ARG A 893 26.38 -13.18 42.31
CA ARG A 893 26.13 -14.60 42.54
C ARG A 893 27.28 -15.33 43.25
N GLY A 894 28.53 -15.04 42.88
CA GLY A 894 29.70 -15.81 43.33
C GLY A 894 30.44 -15.23 44.54
N LYS A 895 30.46 -13.91 44.71
CA LYS A 895 31.22 -13.24 45.78
C LYS A 895 30.33 -12.61 46.85
N GLU A 896 29.26 -11.93 46.44
CA GLU A 896 28.40 -11.16 47.35
C GLU A 896 27.22 -11.99 47.88
N GLY A 897 26.79 -13.02 47.14
CA GLY A 897 25.72 -13.94 47.53
C GLY A 897 24.32 -13.30 47.55
N SER A 898 24.14 -12.12 46.93
CA SER A 898 22.86 -11.41 46.89
C SER A 898 21.87 -11.98 45.87
N ILE A 899 22.36 -12.80 44.93
CA ILE A 899 21.57 -13.54 43.95
C ILE A 899 21.74 -15.05 44.21
N GLY A 900 20.63 -15.78 44.27
CA GLY A 900 20.59 -17.24 44.41
C GLY A 900 20.91 -17.98 43.10
N ALA A 901 21.02 -19.31 43.17
CA ALA A 901 21.30 -20.13 42.01
C ALA A 901 20.22 -20.00 40.93
N LEU A 902 20.63 -19.79 39.68
CA LEU A 902 19.74 -19.78 38.52
C LEU A 902 18.95 -21.09 38.45
N GLU A 903 17.64 -20.95 38.25
CA GLU A 903 16.70 -22.06 38.12
C GLU A 903 16.25 -22.22 36.66
N VAL A 904 16.24 -23.46 36.18
CA VAL A 904 15.61 -23.88 34.93
C VAL A 904 14.41 -24.78 35.24
N ARG A 905 13.23 -24.37 34.80
CA ARG A 905 11.97 -25.12 34.89
C ARG A 905 11.63 -25.69 33.52
N ILE A 906 11.60 -27.01 33.40
CA ILE A 906 11.18 -27.68 32.17
C ILE A 906 9.66 -27.76 32.16
N VAL A 907 9.02 -27.25 31.11
CA VAL A 907 7.56 -27.26 30.97
C VAL A 907 7.09 -28.30 29.94
N GLN A 908 5.83 -28.71 30.05
CA GLN A 908 5.20 -29.63 29.12
C GLN A 908 5.18 -29.05 27.69
N GLN A 909 5.28 -29.90 26.67
CA GLN A 909 5.10 -29.49 25.27
C GLN A 909 3.71 -28.86 25.04
N GLY A 910 3.65 -27.74 24.30
CA GLY A 910 2.44 -26.94 24.08
C GLY A 910 2.14 -25.98 25.24
N THR A 911 3.10 -25.72 26.13
CA THR A 911 2.94 -24.71 27.20
C THR A 911 2.95 -23.31 26.62
N PHE A 912 3.89 -23.01 25.71
CA PHE A 912 3.95 -21.71 25.06
C PHE A 912 2.77 -21.46 24.12
N ASP A 913 2.15 -22.51 23.58
CA ASP A 913 0.89 -22.40 22.82
C ASP A 913 -0.25 -21.92 23.73
N SER A 914 -0.40 -22.50 24.93
CA SER A 914 -1.40 -22.03 25.90
C SER A 914 -1.09 -20.64 26.45
N LEU A 915 0.19 -20.29 26.62
CA LEU A 915 0.59 -18.92 26.98
C LEU A 915 0.16 -17.93 25.89
N MET A 916 0.36 -18.29 24.62
CA MET A 916 -0.10 -17.49 23.51
C MET A 916 -1.63 -17.37 23.48
N GLU A 917 -2.37 -18.48 23.59
CA GLU A 917 -3.84 -18.48 23.66
C GLU A 917 -4.35 -17.58 24.78
N PHE A 918 -3.70 -17.61 25.95
CA PHE A 918 -3.99 -16.71 27.05
C PHE A 918 -3.87 -15.23 26.64
N PHE A 919 -2.77 -14.82 26.01
CA PHE A 919 -2.60 -13.43 25.55
C PHE A 919 -3.55 -13.05 24.40
N VAL A 920 -3.84 -13.99 23.49
CA VAL A 920 -4.78 -13.79 22.38
C VAL A 920 -6.20 -13.59 22.91
N SER A 921 -6.62 -14.38 23.92
CA SER A 921 -7.93 -14.25 24.56
C SER A 921 -8.13 -12.88 25.25
N ARG A 922 -7.03 -12.23 25.66
CA ARG A 922 -7.01 -10.88 26.25
C ARG A 922 -6.88 -9.76 25.21
N GLY A 923 -7.03 -10.06 23.93
CA GLY A 923 -7.05 -9.07 22.84
C GLY A 923 -5.71 -8.81 22.15
N SER A 924 -4.69 -9.64 22.39
CA SER A 924 -3.47 -9.63 21.56
C SER A 924 -3.72 -10.26 20.20
N SER A 925 -3.06 -9.76 19.16
CA SER A 925 -3.13 -10.35 17.81
C SER A 925 -2.22 -11.55 17.66
N MET A 926 -2.76 -12.67 17.19
CA MET A 926 -1.98 -13.88 16.92
C MET A 926 -0.87 -13.63 15.89
N SER A 927 -1.16 -12.88 14.81
CA SER A 927 -0.15 -12.50 13.81
C SER A 927 0.96 -11.61 14.35
N GLN A 928 0.70 -10.87 15.44
CA GLN A 928 1.69 -9.99 16.07
C GLN A 928 2.30 -10.61 17.34
N TYR A 929 1.91 -11.84 17.69
CA TYR A 929 2.35 -12.45 18.92
C TYR A 929 3.85 -12.72 18.88
N LYS A 930 4.49 -12.35 19.99
CA LYS A 930 5.89 -12.65 20.29
C LYS A 930 5.89 -13.20 21.71
N THR A 931 6.55 -14.33 21.91
CA THR A 931 6.75 -14.83 23.26
C THR A 931 7.54 -13.79 24.06
N PRO A 932 7.00 -13.28 25.18
CA PRO A 932 7.71 -12.32 26.00
C PRO A 932 8.96 -12.97 26.58
N ILE A 933 10.11 -12.33 26.43
CA ILE A 933 11.36 -12.85 27.00
C ILE A 933 11.30 -12.83 28.53
N CYS A 934 10.68 -11.80 29.12
CA CYS A 934 10.45 -11.69 30.55
C CYS A 934 8.96 -11.55 30.85
N VAL A 935 8.43 -12.33 31.82
CA VAL A 935 7.01 -12.32 32.21
C VAL A 935 6.86 -11.85 33.65
N ASN A 936 6.15 -10.73 33.83
CA ASN A 936 5.87 -10.16 35.15
C ASN A 936 4.39 -10.29 35.58
N SER A 937 3.51 -10.83 34.74
CA SER A 937 2.09 -11.05 35.08
C SER A 937 1.93 -12.32 35.90
N ALA A 938 1.35 -12.20 37.08
CA ALA A 938 1.09 -13.34 37.96
C ALA A 938 0.20 -14.40 37.31
N GLU A 939 -0.79 -13.99 36.50
CA GLU A 939 -1.66 -14.92 35.78
C GLU A 939 -0.94 -15.64 34.64
N ALA A 940 -0.06 -14.95 33.92
CA ALA A 940 0.77 -15.57 32.87
C ALA A 940 1.79 -16.54 33.48
N LEU A 941 2.41 -16.19 34.62
CA LEU A 941 3.29 -17.08 35.37
C LEU A 941 2.54 -18.32 35.87
N LYS A 942 1.27 -18.18 36.29
CA LYS A 942 0.44 -19.33 36.69
C LYS A 942 0.25 -20.34 35.54
N VAL A 943 0.01 -19.87 34.31
CA VAL A 943 -0.12 -20.75 33.13
C VAL A 943 1.16 -21.56 32.89
N LEU A 944 2.33 -20.98 33.17
CA LEU A 944 3.63 -21.65 33.07
C LEU A 944 3.83 -22.64 34.23
N GLU A 945 3.59 -22.20 35.46
CA GLU A 945 3.76 -23.01 36.67
C GLU A 945 2.88 -24.27 36.70
N ASP A 946 1.63 -24.16 36.25
CA ASP A 946 0.68 -25.28 36.20
C ASP A 946 1.16 -26.42 35.26
N LYS A 947 2.18 -26.17 34.42
CA LYS A 947 2.72 -27.11 33.43
C LYS A 947 4.20 -27.46 33.62
N VAL A 948 4.78 -27.14 34.78
CA VAL A 948 6.17 -27.50 35.09
C VAL A 948 6.29 -29.01 35.34
N LEU A 949 7.21 -29.65 34.61
CA LEU A 949 7.54 -31.08 34.73
C LEU A 949 8.70 -31.32 35.70
N ALA A 950 9.72 -30.47 35.66
CA ALA A 950 10.94 -30.63 36.46
C ALA A 950 11.63 -29.28 36.69
N ARG A 951 12.42 -29.19 37.77
CA ARG A 951 13.17 -28.00 38.17
C ARG A 951 14.64 -28.36 38.40
N PHE A 952 15.53 -27.54 37.88
CA PHE A 952 16.99 -27.72 37.94
C PHE A 952 17.63 -26.42 38.40
N PHE A 953 18.70 -26.52 39.18
CA PHE A 953 19.43 -25.37 39.68
C PHE A 953 20.90 -25.50 39.31
N SER A 954 21.56 -24.36 39.11
CA SER A 954 23.01 -24.31 39.02
C SER A 954 23.65 -24.83 40.31
N ASP A 955 24.56 -25.81 40.20
CA ASP A 955 25.20 -26.48 41.34
C ASP A 955 26.57 -25.88 41.70
N ARG A 956 27.09 -24.96 40.88
CA ARG A 956 28.35 -24.25 41.11
C ARG A 956 28.19 -22.75 40.90
N SER A 957 29.05 -21.95 41.54
CA SER A 957 29.05 -20.50 41.30
C SER A 957 29.84 -20.19 40.01
N PRO A 958 29.38 -19.24 39.19
CA PRO A 958 30.08 -18.88 37.97
C PRO A 958 31.45 -18.24 38.28
N PRO A 959 32.47 -18.44 37.44
CA PRO A 959 33.76 -17.77 37.58
C PRO A 959 33.55 -16.26 37.36
N ILE A 960 34.30 -15.43 38.10
CA ILE A 960 34.22 -13.96 38.03
C ILE A 960 34.93 -13.45 36.78
#